data_AF-A0AAU6CQ68-F1
#
_entry.id   AF-A0AAU6CQ68-F1
#
_cell.length_a   1.000
_cell.length_b   1.000
_cell.length_c   1.000
_cell.angle_alpha   90.00
_cell.angle_beta   90.00
_cell.angle_gamma   90.00
#
_symmetry.space_group_name_H-M   'P 1'
#
loop_
_entity.id
_entity.type
_entity.pdbx_description
1 polymer ?
#
loop_
_entity_poly.entity_id
_entity_poly.type
_entity_poly.pdbx_seq_one_letter_code
_entity_poly.pdbx_strand_id
1 'polypeptide(L)'
;MDVIHEPGGTAAPGRTSGAVEIRSSADGAPHLLGSGHQVTGTLILTAGHVVHRDGAGVRHRVRFLDGRADPVRDAELLWHSAGGCPLHEGRCPDADRDPTRGLDLALLRLPAPGQAVTVRWGRFVTDQPHPVTVTGAPGGRRRDGLRGHHGLPAGVIPATRPGDDRYELQPDTDPADEPPPPGRDPWHGFSGAAVFCDGLLIGCAQRRLRDDGTLYVLPAARLLQHRCLVRLLTESAEDTAGAPVAEPVELRPYLTAPAPPPRTPAALLDPEAAVVPLVGDAPDAVLTWCLTAHRAASRGRRPDVRVRLVTAPSGWGKTRTAVEAVRRLARIGPARPADTGPEPMTWAAGFLTAEPAHRPDWDRLLRALTRPLLLVADRAENRTEQLAPLLAALAAYEGEVPVRVLLLARTGGPWLGRLPGPWPERLAAGARPGGPVPGTVAADDHYRAALDALAAHLPAPGGAPETVGGDPAFPPTAQEQLSIGDVQLGALGGLLTARGHRGGADPRQLLLEREHEYVLRAAHDRGLNIDRDLVTLLLTAPALSPAPDEATLTSEIQDAMAYRYRHISRRSQPLHDWSAVRLAADLAVLLTELYPPRDDGCRGTLPEAVAAAQIAYAESTDRGRGFPGRTAARMRALGRTAPAAVLEAARELYPDTTAGLHTGINGGR
;
A
#
# COMPACT_ATOMS: atom_id res chain seq x y z
N MET A 1 27.83 -10.00 -28.13
CA MET A 1 27.62 -11.09 -27.15
C MET A 1 26.36 -10.72 -26.41
N ASP A 2 25.23 -11.20 -26.93
CA ASP A 2 23.91 -10.91 -26.40
C ASP A 2 23.73 -11.65 -25.08
N VAL A 3 23.67 -10.89 -23.99
CA VAL A 3 23.34 -11.42 -22.67
C VAL A 3 21.82 -11.56 -22.63
N ILE A 4 21.35 -12.77 -22.92
CA ILE A 4 19.99 -13.19 -22.66
C ILE A 4 19.80 -13.15 -21.14
N HIS A 5 19.04 -12.18 -20.65
CA HIS A 5 18.59 -12.15 -19.27
C HIS A 5 17.61 -13.32 -19.07
N GLU A 6 18.02 -14.32 -18.30
CA GLU A 6 17.07 -15.29 -17.74
C GLU A 6 16.10 -14.53 -16.81
N PRO A 7 14.78 -14.65 -16.99
CA PRO A 7 13.82 -14.07 -16.06
C PRO A 7 13.98 -14.77 -14.70
N GLY A 8 14.27 -13.96 -13.68
CA GLY A 8 14.39 -14.41 -12.30
C GLY A 8 13.15 -15.19 -11.87
N GLY A 9 13.38 -16.26 -11.11
CA GLY A 9 12.39 -17.26 -10.72
C GLY A 9 11.03 -16.66 -10.37
N THR A 10 10.03 -17.05 -11.14
CA THR A 10 8.63 -16.78 -10.86
C THR A 10 8.29 -17.40 -9.50
N ALA A 11 8.05 -16.54 -8.50
CA ALA A 11 7.38 -16.96 -7.29
C ALA A 11 6.10 -17.70 -7.72
N ALA A 12 5.87 -18.89 -7.16
CA ALA A 12 4.67 -19.67 -7.46
C ALA A 12 3.45 -18.75 -7.31
N PRO A 13 2.51 -18.73 -8.29
CA PRO A 13 1.39 -17.80 -8.25
C PRO A 13 0.62 -18.03 -6.95
N GLY A 14 0.73 -17.06 -6.03
CA GLY A 14 -0.06 -17.04 -4.82
C GLY A 14 -1.51 -17.24 -5.22
N ARG A 15 -2.21 -18.16 -4.54
CA ARG A 15 -3.63 -18.41 -4.79
C ARG A 15 -4.37 -17.07 -4.80
N THR A 16 -4.74 -16.58 -5.98
CA THR A 16 -5.58 -15.38 -6.11
C THR A 16 -7.00 -15.78 -5.75
N SER A 17 -7.25 -15.91 -4.44
CA SER A 17 -8.58 -16.04 -3.86
C SER A 17 -9.40 -14.86 -4.33
N GLY A 18 -10.49 -15.08 -5.06
CA GLY A 18 -11.37 -14.00 -5.52
C GLY A 18 -11.93 -14.14 -6.93
N ALA A 19 -11.35 -14.97 -7.80
CA ALA A 19 -11.91 -15.19 -9.13
C ALA A 19 -13.25 -15.96 -9.06
N VAL A 20 -14.23 -15.51 -9.85
CA VAL A 20 -15.59 -16.04 -9.86
C VAL A 20 -16.10 -16.32 -11.28
N GLU A 21 -16.99 -17.31 -11.38
CA GLU A 21 -17.87 -17.51 -12.55
C GLU A 21 -19.19 -16.78 -12.29
N ILE A 22 -19.65 -16.00 -13.26
CA ILE A 22 -20.90 -15.23 -13.20
C ILE A 22 -21.89 -15.80 -14.20
N ARG A 23 -23.11 -16.06 -13.73
CA ARG A 23 -24.26 -16.43 -14.55
C ARG A 23 -25.35 -15.40 -14.37
N SER A 24 -25.78 -14.77 -15.46
CA SER A 24 -26.92 -13.86 -15.47
C SER A 24 -28.05 -14.42 -16.31
N SER A 25 -29.26 -14.36 -15.79
CA SER A 25 -30.49 -14.81 -16.47
C SER A 25 -31.58 -13.78 -16.30
N ALA A 26 -32.44 -13.63 -17.31
CA ALA A 26 -33.69 -12.88 -17.24
C ALA A 26 -34.75 -13.63 -18.05
N ASP A 27 -36.03 -13.46 -17.71
CA ASP A 27 -37.12 -14.18 -18.36
C ASP A 27 -37.19 -13.82 -19.85
N GLY A 28 -37.17 -14.84 -20.72
CA GLY A 28 -37.18 -14.65 -22.17
C GLY A 28 -35.87 -14.14 -22.79
N ALA A 29 -34.82 -13.94 -22.00
CA ALA A 29 -33.51 -13.50 -22.47
C ALA A 29 -32.49 -14.67 -22.50
N PRO A 30 -31.46 -14.61 -23.36
CA PRO A 30 -30.39 -15.61 -23.34
C PRO A 30 -29.63 -15.58 -22.02
N HIS A 31 -29.17 -16.76 -21.56
CA HIS A 31 -28.27 -16.85 -20.43
C HIS A 31 -26.91 -16.23 -20.79
N LEU A 32 -26.42 -15.35 -19.92
CA LEU A 32 -25.08 -14.76 -20.03
C LEU A 32 -24.15 -15.49 -19.06
N LEU A 33 -22.95 -15.81 -19.56
CA LEU A 33 -21.89 -16.45 -18.79
C LEU A 33 -20.61 -15.65 -18.97
N GLY A 34 -19.94 -15.35 -17.86
CA GLY A 34 -18.64 -14.69 -17.86
C GLY A 34 -17.87 -14.97 -16.59
N SER A 35 -16.75 -14.26 -16.47
CA SER A 35 -15.87 -14.28 -15.31
C SER A 35 -16.03 -12.98 -14.52
N GLY A 36 -15.56 -12.97 -13.30
CA GLY A 36 -15.41 -11.76 -12.50
C GLY A 36 -14.34 -11.95 -11.43
N HIS A 37 -14.10 -10.89 -10.66
CA HIS A 37 -13.19 -10.96 -9.53
C HIS A 37 -13.73 -10.16 -8.35
N GLN A 38 -13.65 -10.76 -7.16
CA GLN A 38 -14.00 -10.11 -5.90
C GLN A 38 -12.96 -9.03 -5.58
N VAL A 39 -13.37 -7.76 -5.55
CA VAL A 39 -12.49 -6.59 -5.33
C VAL A 39 -12.56 -6.02 -3.91
N THR A 40 -13.63 -6.34 -3.17
CA THR A 40 -13.76 -6.08 -1.72
C THR A 40 -14.42 -7.27 -1.03
N GLY A 41 -14.65 -7.20 0.28
CA GLY A 41 -15.41 -8.23 1.01
C GLY A 41 -16.75 -8.59 0.36
N THR A 42 -17.44 -7.66 -0.30
CA THR A 42 -18.77 -7.90 -0.88
C THR A 42 -18.90 -7.56 -2.36
N LEU A 43 -17.93 -6.85 -2.96
CA LEU A 43 -18.05 -6.37 -4.34
C LEU A 43 -17.29 -7.24 -5.33
N ILE A 44 -17.89 -7.48 -6.49
CA ILE A 44 -17.32 -8.21 -7.62
C ILE A 44 -17.30 -7.30 -8.85
N LEU A 45 -16.14 -7.21 -9.49
CA LEU A 45 -15.97 -6.56 -10.78
C LEU A 45 -16.12 -7.56 -11.93
N THR A 46 -16.86 -7.17 -12.98
CA THR A 46 -17.05 -7.95 -14.20
C THR A 46 -17.23 -7.04 -15.41
N ALA A 47 -17.19 -7.62 -16.62
CA ALA A 47 -17.63 -6.95 -17.84
C ALA A 47 -19.16 -6.70 -17.81
N GLY A 48 -19.59 -5.57 -18.37
CA GLY A 48 -21.00 -5.14 -18.35
C GLY A 48 -21.91 -6.08 -19.14
N HIS A 49 -21.49 -6.48 -20.34
CA HIS A 49 -22.23 -7.41 -21.19
C HIS A 49 -22.39 -8.84 -20.63
N VAL A 50 -21.78 -9.16 -19.47
CA VAL A 50 -21.96 -10.43 -18.77
C VAL A 50 -23.20 -10.41 -17.87
N VAL A 51 -23.79 -9.24 -17.63
CA VAL A 51 -24.94 -9.07 -16.74
C VAL A 51 -26.14 -8.44 -17.46
N HIS A 52 -27.33 -8.98 -17.20
CA HIS A 52 -28.57 -8.32 -17.60
C HIS A 52 -28.83 -7.11 -16.69
N ARG A 53 -29.22 -5.98 -17.27
CA ARG A 53 -29.52 -4.76 -16.50
C ARG A 53 -30.96 -4.71 -16.03
N ASP A 54 -31.85 -5.03 -16.94
CA ASP A 54 -33.29 -4.86 -16.81
C ASP A 54 -33.99 -6.11 -17.36
N GLY A 55 -35.22 -6.36 -16.92
CA GLY A 55 -36.03 -7.49 -17.35
C GLY A 55 -36.77 -8.15 -16.19
N ALA A 56 -37.88 -8.83 -16.49
CA ALA A 56 -38.56 -9.63 -15.49
C ALA A 56 -37.66 -10.81 -15.06
N GLY A 57 -37.63 -11.11 -13.77
CA GLY A 57 -36.91 -12.28 -13.25
C GLY A 57 -35.38 -12.21 -13.36
N VAL A 58 -34.79 -11.02 -13.54
CA VAL A 58 -33.31 -10.86 -13.56
C VAL A 58 -32.69 -11.46 -12.30
N ARG A 59 -31.72 -12.36 -12.49
CA ARG A 59 -30.95 -12.99 -11.42
C ARG A 59 -29.48 -13.06 -11.81
N HIS A 60 -28.60 -12.76 -10.86
CA HIS A 60 -27.16 -12.94 -10.99
C HIS A 60 -26.71 -13.97 -9.97
N ARG A 61 -25.96 -14.97 -10.44
CA ARG A 61 -25.40 -16.03 -9.62
C ARG A 61 -23.89 -16.08 -9.78
N VAL A 62 -23.20 -16.13 -8.66
CA VAL A 62 -21.75 -16.11 -8.55
C VAL A 62 -21.28 -17.42 -7.95
N ARG A 63 -20.21 -17.98 -8.52
CA ARG A 63 -19.54 -19.16 -7.98
C ARG A 63 -18.05 -18.89 -7.88
N PHE A 64 -17.48 -19.00 -6.69
CA PHE A 64 -16.04 -18.91 -6.49
C PHE A 64 -15.31 -20.07 -7.15
N LEU A 65 -14.13 -19.78 -7.71
CA LEU A 65 -13.33 -20.75 -8.45
C LEU A 65 -12.21 -21.38 -7.59
N ASP A 66 -12.22 -21.18 -6.26
CA ASP A 66 -11.19 -21.53 -5.24
C ASP A 66 -10.91 -23.01 -5.02
N GLY A 67 -11.45 -23.87 -5.89
CA GLY A 67 -11.36 -25.32 -5.77
C GLY A 67 -12.12 -25.86 -4.56
N ARG A 68 -12.73 -25.01 -3.74
CA ARG A 68 -13.64 -25.43 -2.68
C ARG A 68 -15.01 -25.69 -3.29
N ALA A 69 -15.77 -26.60 -2.68
CA ALA A 69 -17.17 -26.78 -3.00
C ALA A 69 -17.99 -25.63 -2.38
N ASP A 70 -17.66 -24.38 -2.75
CA ASP A 70 -18.36 -23.21 -2.24
C ASP A 70 -19.71 -23.07 -2.96
N PRO A 71 -20.80 -22.77 -2.24
CA PRO A 71 -22.13 -22.70 -2.83
C PRO A 71 -22.22 -21.56 -3.85
N VAL A 72 -23.07 -21.75 -4.86
CA VAL A 72 -23.48 -20.66 -5.74
C VAL A 72 -24.23 -19.63 -4.91
N ARG A 73 -23.79 -18.37 -4.96
CA ARG A 73 -24.38 -17.25 -4.22
C ARG A 73 -25.18 -16.37 -5.18
N ASP A 74 -26.34 -15.89 -4.74
CA ASP A 74 -27.04 -14.82 -5.46
C ASP A 74 -26.29 -13.49 -5.27
N ALA A 75 -26.34 -12.64 -6.27
CA ALA A 75 -25.72 -11.32 -6.25
C ALA A 75 -26.66 -10.25 -6.82
N GLU A 76 -26.52 -9.03 -6.33
CA GLU A 76 -27.28 -7.86 -6.78
C GLU A 76 -26.44 -7.04 -7.75
N LEU A 77 -27.04 -6.54 -8.84
CA LEU A 77 -26.40 -5.58 -9.72
C LEU A 77 -26.40 -4.20 -9.06
N LEU A 78 -25.25 -3.77 -8.55
CA LEU A 78 -25.10 -2.48 -7.87
C LEU A 78 -24.84 -1.34 -8.87
N TRP A 79 -24.10 -1.63 -9.93
CA TRP A 79 -23.74 -0.64 -10.95
C TRP A 79 -23.46 -1.28 -12.30
N HIS A 80 -23.78 -0.55 -13.37
CA HIS A 80 -23.46 -0.91 -14.75
C HIS A 80 -23.04 0.35 -15.53
N SER A 81 -21.99 0.27 -16.35
CA SER A 81 -21.39 1.41 -17.07
C SER A 81 -22.28 2.06 -18.13
N ALA A 82 -23.36 1.39 -18.51
CA ALA A 82 -24.40 1.93 -19.39
C ALA A 82 -25.61 2.48 -18.61
N GLY A 83 -25.62 2.33 -17.28
CA GLY A 83 -26.51 3.01 -16.34
C GLY A 83 -25.86 4.30 -15.81
N GLY A 84 -26.62 5.08 -15.04
CA GLY A 84 -26.09 6.28 -14.36
C GLY A 84 -25.25 5.94 -13.13
N CYS A 85 -24.82 6.96 -12.36
CA CYS A 85 -24.09 6.75 -11.11
C CYS A 85 -24.93 5.91 -10.12
N PRO A 86 -24.31 4.97 -9.41
CA PRO A 86 -25.03 4.04 -8.52
C PRO A 86 -25.52 4.67 -7.21
N LEU A 87 -25.01 5.85 -6.86
CA LEU A 87 -25.40 6.57 -5.64
C LEU A 87 -26.47 7.63 -5.88
N HIS A 88 -26.80 7.93 -7.14
CA HIS A 88 -27.72 9.00 -7.49
C HIS A 88 -28.64 8.53 -8.61
N GLU A 89 -29.95 8.42 -8.33
CA GLU A 89 -30.98 8.11 -9.32
C GLU A 89 -31.10 9.25 -10.36
N GLY A 90 -30.21 9.24 -11.36
CA GLY A 90 -30.23 10.18 -12.49
C GLY A 90 -29.76 11.61 -12.18
N ARG A 91 -29.30 11.92 -10.95
CA ARG A 91 -28.79 13.25 -10.56
C ARG A 91 -27.38 13.18 -9.98
N CYS A 92 -26.48 12.49 -10.66
CA CYS A 92 -25.08 12.56 -10.27
C CYS A 92 -24.55 13.97 -10.59
N PRO A 93 -23.93 14.68 -9.63
CA PRO A 93 -23.22 15.94 -9.92
C PRO A 93 -22.16 15.79 -11.03
N ASP A 94 -21.68 14.56 -11.24
CA ASP A 94 -20.68 14.20 -12.23
C ASP A 94 -21.28 13.52 -13.49
N ALA A 95 -22.62 13.45 -13.65
CA ALA A 95 -23.26 12.69 -14.74
C ALA A 95 -22.82 13.14 -16.15
N ASP A 96 -22.68 14.46 -16.36
CA ASP A 96 -22.25 15.04 -17.63
C ASP A 96 -20.75 14.83 -17.92
N ARG A 97 -20.00 14.32 -16.93
CA ARG A 97 -18.56 14.07 -16.99
C ARG A 97 -18.21 12.63 -16.62
N ASP A 98 -19.16 11.70 -16.70
CA ASP A 98 -18.95 10.31 -16.32
C ASP A 98 -17.87 9.67 -17.21
N PRO A 99 -16.64 9.47 -16.70
CA PRO A 99 -15.54 8.91 -17.49
C PRO A 99 -15.72 7.40 -17.72
N THR A 100 -16.79 6.83 -17.17
CA THR A 100 -17.09 5.40 -17.23
C THR A 100 -18.17 5.03 -18.22
N ARG A 101 -18.83 6.03 -18.84
CA ARG A 101 -19.88 5.79 -19.82
C ARG A 101 -19.31 5.01 -21.00
N GLY A 102 -19.85 3.82 -21.24
CA GLY A 102 -19.43 2.95 -22.35
C GLY A 102 -18.18 2.10 -22.08
N LEU A 103 -17.67 2.04 -20.85
CA LEU A 103 -16.53 1.19 -20.49
C LEU A 103 -16.85 -0.32 -20.47
N ASP A 104 -18.10 -0.73 -20.61
CA ASP A 104 -18.54 -2.14 -20.57
C ASP A 104 -18.10 -2.85 -19.27
N LEU A 105 -18.47 -2.27 -18.14
CA LEU A 105 -18.20 -2.79 -16.79
C LEU A 105 -19.46 -2.86 -15.95
N ALA A 106 -19.46 -3.76 -14.98
CA ALA A 106 -20.48 -3.82 -13.94
C ALA A 106 -19.88 -4.21 -12.58
N LEU A 107 -20.54 -3.77 -11.51
CA LEU A 107 -20.27 -4.18 -10.15
C LEU A 107 -21.46 -4.96 -9.60
N LEU A 108 -21.18 -6.15 -9.09
CA LEU A 108 -22.13 -6.97 -8.36
C LEU A 108 -21.84 -6.90 -6.86
N ARG A 109 -22.88 -6.97 -6.02
CA ARG A 109 -22.79 -7.05 -4.57
C ARG A 109 -23.25 -8.42 -4.09
N LEU A 110 -22.45 -9.03 -3.22
CA LEU A 110 -22.80 -10.25 -2.48
C LEU A 110 -23.59 -9.89 -1.20
N PRO A 111 -24.57 -10.71 -0.80
CA PRO A 111 -25.39 -10.47 0.39
C PRO A 111 -24.62 -10.67 1.71
N ALA A 112 -23.56 -11.47 1.68
CA ALA A 112 -22.66 -11.69 2.79
C ALA A 112 -21.21 -11.60 2.29
N PRO A 113 -20.27 -11.13 3.13
CA PRO A 113 -18.89 -11.03 2.72
C PRO A 113 -18.34 -12.40 2.26
N GLY A 114 -17.59 -12.37 1.16
CA GLY A 114 -16.74 -13.48 0.75
C GLY A 114 -15.50 -13.59 1.62
N GLN A 115 -14.51 -14.33 1.16
CA GLN A 115 -13.19 -14.28 1.80
C GLN A 115 -12.65 -12.85 1.70
N ALA A 116 -12.05 -12.32 2.77
CA ALA A 116 -11.52 -10.96 2.79
C ALA A 116 -10.36 -10.86 1.80
N VAL A 117 -10.61 -10.24 0.65
CA VAL A 117 -9.62 -9.97 -0.39
C VAL A 117 -9.81 -8.53 -0.81
N THR A 118 -8.89 -7.67 -0.33
CA THR A 118 -8.78 -6.31 -0.84
C THR A 118 -7.76 -6.33 -1.95
N VAL A 119 -8.19 -6.02 -3.18
CA VAL A 119 -7.27 -5.94 -4.32
C VAL A 119 -6.51 -4.61 -4.29
N ARG A 120 -5.22 -4.69 -4.64
CA ARG A 120 -4.43 -3.51 -4.99
C ARG A 120 -4.62 -3.21 -6.47
N TRP A 121 -4.70 -1.93 -6.83
CA TRP A 121 -5.03 -1.50 -8.18
C TRP A 121 -3.76 -1.06 -8.90
N GLY A 122 -3.59 -1.46 -10.15
CA GLY A 122 -2.42 -1.14 -10.96
C GLY A 122 -2.74 -0.27 -12.17
N ARG A 123 -1.75 0.49 -12.61
CA ARG A 123 -1.76 1.20 -13.90
C ARG A 123 -0.35 1.26 -14.48
N PHE A 124 -0.24 1.05 -15.78
CA PHE A 124 1.01 1.27 -16.50
C PHE A 124 1.31 2.76 -16.69
N VAL A 125 2.57 3.12 -16.50
CA VAL A 125 3.10 4.47 -16.70
C VAL A 125 4.05 4.56 -17.88
N THR A 126 4.38 3.42 -18.48
CA THR A 126 5.17 3.27 -19.69
C THR A 126 4.36 2.57 -20.79
N ASP A 127 4.94 2.46 -21.98
CA ASP A 127 4.40 1.68 -23.11
C ASP A 127 5.02 0.28 -23.23
N GLN A 128 5.87 -0.12 -22.28
CA GLN A 128 6.61 -1.36 -22.36
C GLN A 128 5.69 -2.57 -22.16
N PRO A 129 5.93 -3.70 -22.85
CA PRO A 129 5.20 -4.93 -22.58
C PRO A 129 5.50 -5.50 -21.18
N HIS A 130 4.48 -6.07 -20.53
CA HIS A 130 4.60 -6.68 -19.20
C HIS A 130 3.99 -8.09 -19.14
N PRO A 131 4.60 -9.02 -18.40
CA PRO A 131 3.97 -10.29 -18.09
C PRO A 131 2.80 -10.07 -17.12
N VAL A 132 1.70 -10.77 -17.36
CA VAL A 132 0.48 -10.70 -16.55
C VAL A 132 -0.08 -12.08 -16.29
N THR A 133 -0.90 -12.17 -15.25
CA THR A 133 -1.71 -13.34 -14.95
C THR A 133 -3.18 -12.99 -15.11
N VAL A 134 -3.90 -13.74 -15.93
CA VAL A 134 -5.35 -13.58 -16.09
C VAL A 134 -6.10 -14.61 -15.27
N THR A 135 -7.06 -14.17 -14.48
CA THR A 135 -7.84 -15.01 -13.56
C THR A 135 -9.32 -15.01 -13.96
N GLY A 136 -9.84 -16.17 -14.35
CA GLY A 136 -11.22 -16.33 -14.81
C GLY A 136 -11.53 -17.77 -15.23
N ALA A 137 -12.73 -17.99 -15.75
CA ALA A 137 -13.21 -19.29 -16.23
C ALA A 137 -13.53 -19.25 -17.72
N PRO A 138 -12.58 -19.61 -18.62
CA PRO A 138 -12.91 -19.86 -20.00
C PRO A 138 -13.86 -21.08 -20.11
N GLY A 139 -15.07 -20.84 -20.58
CA GLY A 139 -15.84 -21.75 -21.44
C GLY A 139 -16.28 -23.09 -20.86
N GLY A 140 -16.18 -23.33 -19.55
CA GLY A 140 -16.66 -24.57 -18.95
C GLY A 140 -15.73 -25.78 -19.11
N ARG A 141 -14.42 -25.56 -19.29
CA ARG A 141 -13.44 -26.64 -19.25
C ARG A 141 -13.49 -27.39 -17.91
N ARG A 142 -13.78 -28.69 -18.00
CA ARG A 142 -13.47 -29.69 -16.96
C ARG A 142 -12.19 -30.38 -17.41
N ARG A 143 -11.02 -29.92 -16.96
CA ARG A 143 -9.82 -30.77 -17.01
C ARG A 143 -9.80 -31.54 -15.68
N ASP A 144 -9.91 -32.85 -15.75
CA ASP A 144 -9.73 -33.76 -14.60
C ASP A 144 -10.69 -33.63 -13.41
N GLY A 145 -11.96 -33.30 -13.66
CA GLY A 145 -13.00 -33.29 -12.62
C GLY A 145 -12.89 -32.15 -11.59
N LEU A 146 -11.82 -31.37 -11.63
CA LEU A 146 -11.63 -30.14 -10.87
C LEU A 146 -11.80 -28.94 -11.81
N ARG A 147 -12.80 -28.09 -11.56
CA ARG A 147 -12.86 -26.75 -12.19
C ARG A 147 -11.78 -25.91 -11.52
N GLY A 148 -10.53 -26.06 -11.97
CA GLY A 148 -9.38 -25.40 -11.37
C GLY A 148 -9.28 -23.93 -11.76
N HIS A 149 -9.04 -23.08 -10.77
CA HIS A 149 -8.34 -21.81 -10.97
C HIS A 149 -7.05 -22.05 -11.75
N HIS A 150 -6.95 -21.49 -12.94
CA HIS A 150 -5.66 -21.35 -13.59
C HIS A 150 -5.47 -19.88 -13.91
N GLY A 151 -4.52 -19.26 -13.23
CA GLY A 151 -3.93 -18.02 -13.72
C GLY A 151 -3.32 -18.32 -15.07
N LEU A 152 -3.87 -17.75 -16.14
CA LEU A 152 -3.33 -17.87 -17.49
C LEU A 152 -2.19 -16.85 -17.62
N PRO A 153 -0.93 -17.27 -17.78
CA PRO A 153 0.15 -16.35 -18.10
C PRO A 153 -0.07 -15.74 -19.49
N ALA A 154 0.19 -14.45 -19.61
CA ALA A 154 0.05 -13.69 -20.84
C ALA A 154 0.98 -12.48 -20.84
N GLY A 155 1.22 -11.89 -22.01
CA GLY A 155 1.78 -10.55 -22.16
C GLY A 155 0.69 -9.49 -22.28
N VAL A 156 0.93 -8.31 -21.72
CA VAL A 156 0.11 -7.12 -21.96
C VAL A 156 0.95 -6.00 -22.55
N ILE A 157 0.41 -5.31 -23.54
CA ILE A 157 1.00 -4.12 -24.15
C ILE A 157 0.12 -2.93 -23.76
N PRO A 158 0.63 -1.96 -22.96
CA PRO A 158 -0.17 -0.84 -22.49
C PRO A 158 -0.57 0.16 -23.57
N ALA A 159 0.17 0.20 -24.68
CA ALA A 159 -0.03 1.14 -25.76
C ALA A 159 -0.99 0.59 -26.82
N THR A 160 -2.28 0.88 -26.68
CA THR A 160 -3.13 1.01 -27.87
C THR A 160 -3.00 2.41 -28.45
N ARG A 161 -3.29 2.55 -29.74
CA ARG A 161 -3.21 3.80 -30.52
C ARG A 161 -3.73 5.01 -29.73
N PRO A 162 -3.21 6.22 -29.97
CA PRO A 162 -3.71 7.44 -29.32
C PRO A 162 -5.24 7.52 -29.36
N GLY A 163 -5.89 7.42 -28.19
CA GLY A 163 -7.36 7.47 -28.05
C GLY A 163 -8.05 6.14 -27.74
N ASP A 164 -7.41 4.98 -27.98
CA ASP A 164 -7.87 3.71 -27.41
C ASP A 164 -7.29 3.60 -25.99
N ASP A 165 -8.12 3.72 -24.96
CA ASP A 165 -7.69 3.48 -23.57
C ASP A 165 -7.93 2.01 -23.20
N ARG A 166 -7.18 1.13 -23.86
CA ARG A 166 -7.25 -0.30 -23.65
C ARG A 166 -5.83 -0.85 -23.59
N TYR A 167 -5.67 -2.04 -23.01
CA TYR A 167 -4.43 -2.78 -23.14
C TYR A 167 -4.65 -3.94 -24.11
N GLU A 168 -3.66 -4.25 -24.92
CA GLU A 168 -3.66 -5.45 -25.76
C GLU A 168 -3.12 -6.61 -24.94
N LEU A 169 -3.89 -7.68 -24.85
CA LEU A 169 -3.53 -8.90 -24.15
C LEU A 169 -3.20 -9.98 -25.18
N GLN A 170 -1.96 -10.47 -25.10
CA GLN A 170 -1.42 -11.55 -25.91
C GLN A 170 -1.23 -12.77 -25.02
N PRO A 171 -2.12 -13.77 -25.07
CA PRO A 171 -1.97 -14.97 -24.27
C PRO A 171 -0.75 -15.79 -24.73
N ASP A 172 0.05 -16.29 -23.78
CA ASP A 172 1.28 -17.04 -24.08
C ASP A 172 1.00 -18.43 -24.69
N THR A 173 -0.21 -18.93 -24.45
CA THR A 173 -0.71 -20.18 -25.00
C THR A 173 -2.00 -19.93 -25.75
N ASP A 174 -2.11 -20.45 -26.97
CA ASP A 174 -3.39 -20.57 -27.67
C ASP A 174 -4.33 -21.36 -26.74
N PRO A 175 -5.56 -20.88 -26.47
CA PRO A 175 -6.48 -21.58 -25.59
C PRO A 175 -6.71 -23.05 -25.98
N ALA A 176 -6.42 -23.50 -27.20
CA ALA A 176 -6.75 -24.84 -27.69
C ALA A 176 -5.56 -25.79 -27.92
N ASP A 177 -5.37 -26.78 -27.03
CA ASP A 177 -4.83 -28.11 -27.43
C ASP A 177 -5.89 -28.92 -28.22
N GLU A 178 -7.19 -28.58 -28.08
CA GLU A 178 -8.32 -29.17 -28.81
C GLU A 178 -9.19 -28.06 -29.42
N PRO A 179 -9.56 -28.17 -30.71
CA PRO A 179 -10.39 -27.17 -31.38
C PRO A 179 -11.78 -27.10 -30.70
N PRO A 180 -12.32 -25.89 -30.46
CA PRO A 180 -13.65 -25.75 -29.89
C PRO A 180 -14.72 -26.39 -30.80
N PRO A 181 -15.87 -26.80 -30.26
CA PRO A 181 -16.99 -27.24 -31.08
C PRO A 181 -17.31 -26.20 -32.17
N PRO A 182 -17.73 -26.63 -33.38
CA PRO A 182 -18.03 -25.72 -34.48
C PRO A 182 -18.99 -24.61 -34.02
N GLY A 183 -18.60 -23.35 -34.22
CA GLY A 183 -19.41 -22.18 -33.87
C GLY A 183 -19.31 -21.70 -32.41
N ARG A 184 -18.43 -22.27 -31.58
CA ARG A 184 -18.17 -21.78 -30.22
C ARG A 184 -16.82 -21.07 -30.13
N ASP A 185 -16.86 -19.82 -29.66
CA ASP A 185 -15.66 -19.02 -29.38
C ASP A 185 -14.81 -19.68 -28.28
N PRO A 186 -13.52 -19.98 -28.50
CA PRO A 186 -12.65 -20.58 -27.48
C PRO A 186 -12.49 -19.68 -26.25
N TRP A 187 -12.77 -18.39 -26.37
CA TRP A 187 -12.74 -17.40 -25.29
C TRP A 187 -14.08 -17.18 -24.61
N HIS A 188 -15.10 -17.97 -24.94
CA HIS A 188 -16.42 -17.88 -24.29
C HIS A 188 -16.28 -17.94 -22.77
N GLY A 189 -16.92 -17.04 -22.02
CA GLY A 189 -16.83 -16.99 -20.55
C GLY A 189 -15.60 -16.28 -19.98
N PHE A 190 -14.61 -15.95 -20.81
CA PHE A 190 -13.40 -15.22 -20.40
C PHE A 190 -13.66 -13.73 -20.13
N SER A 191 -14.70 -13.16 -20.73
CA SER A 191 -15.10 -11.78 -20.50
C SER A 191 -15.41 -11.52 -19.04
N GLY A 192 -14.84 -10.46 -18.48
CA GLY A 192 -14.90 -10.16 -17.06
C GLY A 192 -13.74 -10.71 -16.23
N ALA A 193 -12.84 -11.51 -16.82
CA ALA A 193 -11.67 -12.04 -16.11
C ALA A 193 -10.75 -10.89 -15.64
N ALA A 194 -10.22 -11.01 -14.43
CA ALA A 194 -9.30 -10.02 -13.87
C ALA A 194 -7.87 -10.26 -14.33
N VAL A 195 -7.19 -9.19 -14.72
CA VAL A 195 -5.80 -9.22 -15.20
C VAL A 195 -4.91 -8.58 -14.15
N PHE A 196 -3.91 -9.32 -13.70
CA PHE A 196 -2.97 -8.92 -12.67
C PHE A 196 -1.56 -8.78 -13.23
N CYS A 197 -0.87 -7.70 -12.86
CA CYS A 197 0.57 -7.55 -13.05
C CYS A 197 1.22 -7.42 -11.66
N ASP A 198 2.12 -8.34 -11.32
CA ASP A 198 2.77 -8.41 -10.00
C ASP A 198 1.79 -8.41 -8.81
N GLY A 199 0.56 -8.87 -8.97
CA GLY A 199 -0.47 -8.84 -7.91
C GLY A 199 -1.26 -7.52 -7.81
N LEU A 200 -1.03 -6.57 -8.72
CA LEU A 200 -1.90 -5.41 -8.91
C LEU A 200 -2.95 -5.71 -9.98
N LEU A 201 -4.23 -5.46 -9.68
CA LEU A 201 -5.33 -5.53 -10.63
C LEU A 201 -5.19 -4.38 -11.64
N ILE A 202 -4.71 -4.68 -12.85
CA ILE A 202 -4.51 -3.68 -13.90
C ILE A 202 -5.75 -3.50 -14.78
N GLY A 203 -6.64 -4.49 -14.82
CA GLY A 203 -7.77 -4.44 -15.74
C GLY A 203 -8.69 -5.64 -15.73
N CYS A 204 -9.72 -5.52 -16.56
CA CYS A 204 -10.76 -6.51 -16.80
C CYS A 204 -10.75 -6.91 -18.27
N ALA A 205 -10.64 -8.20 -18.57
CA ALA A 205 -10.65 -8.72 -19.93
C ALA A 205 -12.02 -8.51 -20.59
N GLN A 206 -12.01 -8.08 -21.85
CA GLN A 206 -13.19 -7.80 -22.65
C GLN A 206 -13.30 -8.74 -23.84
N ARG A 207 -14.53 -8.98 -24.30
CA ARG A 207 -14.83 -9.95 -25.37
C ARG A 207 -14.35 -9.52 -26.77
N ARG A 208 -13.97 -8.26 -26.95
CA ARG A 208 -13.68 -7.72 -28.28
C ARG A 208 -12.35 -8.31 -28.76
N LEU A 209 -12.45 -9.36 -29.57
CA LEU A 209 -11.35 -9.93 -30.33
C LEU A 209 -11.10 -9.02 -31.54
N ARG A 210 -9.84 -8.70 -31.81
CA ARG A 210 -9.43 -8.30 -33.15
C ARG A 210 -9.50 -9.52 -34.07
N ASP A 211 -9.53 -9.29 -35.39
CA ASP A 211 -9.51 -10.38 -36.37
C ASP A 211 -8.25 -11.27 -36.25
N ASP A 212 -7.19 -10.77 -35.59
CA ASP A 212 -5.94 -11.46 -35.30
C ASP A 212 -5.92 -12.28 -33.99
N GLY A 213 -7.04 -12.33 -33.25
CA GLY A 213 -7.15 -13.07 -31.99
C GLY A 213 -6.67 -12.32 -30.74
N THR A 214 -6.23 -11.06 -30.86
CA THR A 214 -5.84 -10.22 -29.70
C THR A 214 -7.05 -9.87 -28.85
N LEU A 215 -6.92 -10.02 -27.52
CA LEU A 215 -7.93 -9.61 -26.56
C LEU A 215 -7.65 -8.20 -26.04
N TYR A 216 -8.72 -7.47 -25.70
CA TYR A 216 -8.59 -6.19 -25.01
C TYR A 216 -8.78 -6.34 -23.52
N VAL A 217 -7.98 -5.60 -22.76
CA VAL A 217 -8.14 -5.42 -21.32
C VAL A 217 -8.51 -3.98 -21.09
N LEU A 218 -9.61 -3.78 -20.36
CA LEU A 218 -10.02 -2.47 -19.94
C LEU A 218 -9.25 -2.09 -18.66
N PRO A 219 -8.54 -0.94 -18.62
CA PRO A 219 -7.77 -0.54 -17.45
C PRO A 219 -8.65 -0.35 -16.22
N ALA A 220 -8.37 -1.09 -15.15
CA ALA A 220 -9.11 -1.04 -13.90
C ALA A 220 -9.02 0.36 -13.24
N ALA A 221 -7.90 1.06 -13.47
CA ALA A 221 -7.69 2.44 -13.04
C ALA A 221 -8.74 3.43 -13.56
N ARG A 222 -9.51 3.10 -14.61
CA ARG A 222 -10.63 3.92 -15.07
C ARG A 222 -11.80 3.97 -14.10
N LEU A 223 -12.07 2.87 -13.38
CA LEU A 223 -13.08 2.86 -12.32
C LEU A 223 -12.74 3.86 -11.20
N LEU A 224 -11.44 4.02 -10.92
CA LEU A 224 -10.96 4.91 -9.87
C LEU A 224 -11.08 6.40 -10.22
N GLN A 225 -11.44 6.73 -11.47
CA GLN A 225 -11.75 8.10 -11.88
C GLN A 225 -13.19 8.50 -11.54
N HIS A 226 -14.07 7.52 -11.27
CA HIS A 226 -15.46 7.77 -10.93
C HIS A 226 -15.65 7.87 -9.41
N ARG A 227 -15.95 9.09 -8.92
CA ARG A 227 -16.08 9.37 -7.47
C ARG A 227 -17.12 8.48 -6.76
N CYS A 228 -18.30 8.27 -7.35
CA CYS A 228 -19.30 7.36 -6.77
C CYS A 228 -18.77 5.92 -6.61
N LEU A 229 -18.03 5.39 -7.59
CA LEU A 229 -17.50 4.02 -7.55
C LEU A 229 -16.37 3.89 -6.53
N VAL A 230 -15.47 4.88 -6.47
CA VAL A 230 -14.43 4.96 -5.43
C VAL A 230 -15.07 4.97 -4.04
N ARG A 231 -16.15 5.73 -3.85
CA ARG A 231 -16.88 5.77 -2.58
C ARG A 231 -17.47 4.40 -2.23
N LEU A 232 -18.12 3.71 -3.17
CA LEU A 232 -18.64 2.36 -2.95
C LEU A 232 -17.54 1.35 -2.60
N LEU A 233 -16.40 1.40 -3.30
CA LEU A 233 -15.25 0.54 -3.00
C LEU A 233 -14.69 0.82 -1.59
N THR A 234 -14.67 2.09 -1.17
CA THR A 234 -14.19 2.50 0.14
C THR A 234 -15.15 2.05 1.25
N GLU A 235 -16.46 2.29 1.08
CA GLU A 235 -17.49 1.94 2.07
C GLU A 235 -17.67 0.41 2.22
N SER A 236 -17.41 -0.35 1.15
CA SER A 236 -17.55 -1.81 1.16
C SER A 236 -16.28 -2.55 1.57
N ALA A 237 -15.20 -1.84 1.89
CA ALA A 237 -13.96 -2.44 2.35
C ALA A 237 -13.82 -2.23 3.85
N GLU A 238 -14.04 -3.30 4.62
CA GLU A 238 -13.97 -3.30 6.09
C GLU A 238 -12.58 -2.92 6.62
N ASP A 239 -11.55 -3.04 5.78
CA ASP A 239 -10.12 -2.99 6.13
C ASP A 239 -9.29 -2.02 5.26
N THR A 240 -9.85 -0.97 4.64
CA THR A 240 -9.01 -0.06 3.81
C THR A 240 -8.78 1.31 4.45
N ALA A 241 -7.50 1.68 4.60
CA ALA A 241 -6.98 2.94 5.12
C ALA A 241 -7.23 4.17 4.20
N GLY A 242 -8.21 4.11 3.30
CA GLY A 242 -8.54 5.19 2.37
C GLY A 242 -9.10 4.72 1.04
N ALA A 243 -9.42 5.69 0.19
CA ALA A 243 -9.92 5.45 -1.16
C ALA A 243 -8.87 4.70 -2.02
N PRO A 244 -9.28 3.70 -2.83
CA PRO A 244 -8.37 2.98 -3.71
C PRO A 244 -7.68 3.91 -4.70
N VAL A 245 -6.39 3.67 -4.94
CA VAL A 245 -5.53 4.41 -5.87
C VAL A 245 -4.84 3.42 -6.79
N ALA A 246 -4.71 3.78 -8.08
CA ALA A 246 -3.94 2.98 -9.02
C ALA A 246 -2.44 3.22 -8.83
N GLU A 247 -1.73 2.15 -8.49
CA GLU A 247 -0.29 2.14 -8.31
C GLU A 247 0.44 1.98 -9.65
N PRO A 248 1.58 2.67 -9.86
CA PRO A 248 2.35 2.57 -11.08
C PRO A 248 3.12 1.24 -11.11
N VAL A 249 2.72 0.32 -11.99
CA VAL A 249 3.20 -1.06 -12.03
C VAL A 249 4.73 -1.12 -12.14
N GLU A 250 5.30 -0.40 -13.11
CA GLU A 250 6.73 -0.41 -13.44
C GLU A 250 7.60 0.23 -12.36
N LEU A 251 7.00 1.07 -11.52
CA LEU A 251 7.67 1.78 -10.44
C LEU A 251 7.51 1.09 -9.08
N ARG A 252 6.62 0.09 -8.96
CA ARG A 252 6.34 -0.58 -7.69
C ARG A 252 7.61 -1.04 -6.96
N PRO A 253 8.63 -1.67 -7.59
CA PRO A 253 9.84 -2.09 -6.88
C PRO A 253 10.66 -0.94 -6.26
N TYR A 254 10.38 0.30 -6.68
CA TYR A 254 11.09 1.51 -6.27
C TYR A 254 10.23 2.42 -5.41
N LEU A 255 8.95 2.10 -5.22
CA LEU A 255 8.01 2.89 -4.44
C LEU A 255 7.61 2.17 -3.15
N THR A 256 7.33 2.95 -2.11
CA THR A 256 6.72 2.44 -0.89
C THR A 256 5.26 2.12 -1.17
N ALA A 257 4.84 0.90 -0.87
CA ALA A 257 3.43 0.54 -0.96
C ALA A 257 2.58 1.38 0.03
N PRO A 258 1.29 1.56 -0.26
CA PRO A 258 0.38 2.28 0.63
C PRO A 258 0.38 1.69 2.04
N ALA A 259 0.42 2.55 3.06
CA ALA A 259 0.33 2.08 4.44
C ALA A 259 -0.95 1.27 4.69
N PRO A 260 -0.84 0.12 5.39
CA PRO A 260 -2.00 -0.64 5.84
C PRO A 260 -2.82 0.15 6.88
N PRO A 261 -4.07 -0.27 7.17
CA PRO A 261 -4.86 0.33 8.24
C PRO A 261 -4.14 0.28 9.58
N PRO A 262 -4.24 1.33 10.41
CA PRO A 262 -3.65 1.32 11.73
C PRO A 262 -4.32 0.27 12.61
N ARG A 263 -3.53 -0.67 13.15
CA ARG A 263 -3.99 -1.76 14.04
C ARG A 263 -3.63 -1.54 15.52
N THR A 264 -2.84 -0.50 15.82
CA THR A 264 -2.46 -0.11 17.19
C THR A 264 -2.68 1.38 17.42
N PRO A 265 -2.79 1.84 18.68
CA PRO A 265 -2.88 3.26 18.98
C PRO A 265 -1.71 4.06 18.40
N ALA A 266 -0.48 3.54 18.51
CA ALA A 266 0.69 4.21 17.93
C ALA A 266 0.53 4.41 16.41
N ALA A 267 0.07 3.40 15.68
CA ALA A 267 -0.07 3.45 14.22
C ALA A 267 -0.97 4.59 13.70
N LEU A 268 -1.86 5.14 14.55
CA LEU A 268 -2.67 6.32 14.21
C LEU A 268 -1.84 7.59 13.98
N LEU A 269 -0.62 7.64 14.54
CA LEU A 269 0.32 8.74 14.35
C LEU A 269 1.19 8.60 13.09
N ASP A 270 1.05 7.50 12.33
CA ASP A 270 1.73 7.37 11.05
C ASP A 270 1.22 8.46 10.08
N PRO A 271 2.10 9.31 9.50
CA PRO A 271 1.70 10.32 8.51
C PRO A 271 0.91 9.77 7.33
N GLU A 272 1.09 8.49 6.97
CA GLU A 272 0.36 7.82 5.90
C GLU A 272 -1.00 7.28 6.33
N ALA A 273 -1.20 6.93 7.60
CA ALA A 273 -2.51 6.59 8.13
C ALA A 273 -3.49 7.77 7.96
N ALA A 274 -2.95 8.99 8.02
CA ALA A 274 -3.65 10.21 7.62
C ALA A 274 -5.01 10.42 8.34
N VAL A 275 -5.15 9.83 9.53
CA VAL A 275 -6.36 9.81 10.35
C VAL A 275 -6.84 11.22 10.64
N VAL A 276 -5.92 12.09 11.06
CA VAL A 276 -6.23 13.50 11.29
C VAL A 276 -6.21 14.27 9.97
N PRO A 277 -7.28 15.02 9.64
CA PRO A 277 -7.31 15.88 8.47
C PRO A 277 -6.15 16.88 8.50
N LEU A 278 -5.47 17.01 7.35
CA LEU A 278 -4.40 17.98 7.21
C LEU A 278 -4.99 19.40 7.13
N VAL A 279 -4.46 20.30 7.95
CA VAL A 279 -4.84 21.73 7.96
C VAL A 279 -3.95 22.52 7.01
N GLY A 280 -4.51 23.55 6.38
CA GLY A 280 -3.79 24.48 5.50
C GLY A 280 -3.82 24.11 4.02
N ASP A 281 -3.26 24.99 3.18
CA ASP A 281 -3.22 24.89 1.71
C ASP A 281 -1.96 24.19 1.18
N ALA A 282 -1.17 23.63 2.09
CA ALA A 282 0.10 23.00 1.82
C ALA A 282 0.04 21.94 0.69
N PRO A 283 -0.91 20.99 0.69
CA PRO A 283 -1.10 20.06 -0.43
C PRO A 283 -1.43 20.78 -1.72
N ASP A 284 -2.30 21.79 -1.68
CA ASP A 284 -2.79 22.49 -2.88
C ASP A 284 -1.66 23.27 -3.57
N ALA A 285 -0.69 23.78 -2.82
CA ALA A 285 0.53 24.36 -3.38
C ALA A 285 1.43 23.33 -4.08
N VAL A 286 1.49 22.08 -3.58
CA VAL A 286 2.19 20.97 -4.25
C VAL A 286 1.43 20.55 -5.52
N LEU A 287 0.10 20.41 -5.45
CA LEU A 287 -0.74 20.11 -6.60
C LEU A 287 -0.59 21.17 -7.69
N THR A 288 -0.71 22.44 -7.33
CA THR A 288 -0.55 23.58 -8.25
C THR A 288 0.81 23.55 -8.93
N TRP A 289 1.87 23.23 -8.19
CA TRP A 289 3.22 23.10 -8.76
C TRP A 289 3.37 21.93 -9.74
N CYS A 290 2.70 20.81 -9.47
CA CYS A 290 2.68 19.67 -10.37
C CYS A 290 1.95 20.03 -11.67
N LEU A 291 0.73 20.57 -11.54
CA LEU A 291 -0.20 20.83 -12.64
C LEU A 291 0.19 22.04 -13.51
N THR A 292 0.93 23.00 -12.98
CA THR A 292 1.33 24.19 -13.75
C THR A 292 2.52 23.88 -14.66
N ALA A 293 2.28 23.85 -15.98
CA ALA A 293 3.33 23.66 -16.99
C ALA A 293 4.44 24.73 -16.92
N HIS A 294 5.68 24.38 -17.27
CA HIS A 294 6.79 25.34 -17.27
C HIS A 294 6.71 26.28 -18.46
N ARG A 295 6.86 27.60 -18.23
CA ARG A 295 6.76 28.63 -19.29
C ARG A 295 7.69 28.36 -20.49
N ALA A 296 8.82 27.67 -20.29
CA ALA A 296 9.71 27.26 -21.39
C ALA A 296 9.26 25.96 -22.09
N ALA A 297 8.60 25.05 -21.36
CA ALA A 297 7.98 23.86 -21.94
C ALA A 297 6.73 24.23 -22.76
N SER A 298 5.96 25.23 -22.32
CA SER A 298 4.82 25.80 -23.06
C SER A 298 5.20 26.42 -24.41
N ARG A 299 6.50 26.62 -24.69
CA ARG A 299 7.02 27.10 -25.98
C ARG A 299 7.65 25.98 -26.83
N GLY A 300 7.48 24.71 -26.44
CA GLY A 300 7.98 23.53 -27.17
C GLY A 300 9.51 23.38 -27.18
N ARG A 301 10.23 24.09 -26.28
CA ARG A 301 11.70 24.13 -26.33
C ARG A 301 12.39 23.12 -25.42
N ARG A 302 11.70 22.59 -24.39
CA ARG A 302 12.27 21.68 -23.39
C ARG A 302 11.22 20.77 -22.73
N PRO A 303 11.63 19.57 -22.30
CA PRO A 303 10.83 18.69 -21.45
C PRO A 303 10.50 19.36 -20.10
N ASP A 304 9.30 19.12 -19.59
CA ASP A 304 8.83 19.72 -18.33
C ASP A 304 9.27 18.91 -17.11
N VAL A 305 10.55 19.03 -16.76
CA VAL A 305 11.15 18.40 -15.56
C VAL A 305 11.32 19.43 -14.44
N ARG A 306 10.87 19.10 -13.22
CA ARG A 306 11.10 19.95 -12.04
C ARG A 306 11.44 19.15 -10.80
N VAL A 307 12.40 19.66 -10.03
CA VAL A 307 12.77 19.16 -8.72
C VAL A 307 12.52 20.26 -7.70
N ARG A 308 11.86 19.94 -6.58
CA ARG A 308 11.58 20.89 -5.50
C ARG A 308 12.05 20.30 -4.17
N LEU A 309 12.75 21.10 -3.37
CA LEU A 309 13.12 20.78 -2.00
C LEU A 309 12.16 21.45 -1.02
N VAL A 310 11.66 20.69 -0.04
CA VAL A 310 10.88 21.19 1.10
C VAL A 310 11.62 20.85 2.38
N THR A 311 11.97 21.87 3.15
CA THR A 311 12.66 21.73 4.43
C THR A 311 11.80 22.22 5.58
N ALA A 312 11.76 21.44 6.67
CA ALA A 312 11.13 21.81 7.93
C ALA A 312 11.60 20.85 9.05
N PRO A 313 11.52 21.23 10.33
CA PRO A 313 11.75 20.33 11.45
C PRO A 313 10.87 19.06 11.43
N SER A 314 11.17 18.11 12.33
CA SER A 314 10.30 16.93 12.51
C SER A 314 8.94 17.34 13.08
N GLY A 315 7.89 16.57 12.78
CA GLY A 315 6.53 16.85 13.27
C GLY A 315 5.77 17.96 12.53
N TRP A 316 6.39 18.67 11.59
CA TRP A 316 5.74 19.79 10.87
C TRP A 316 4.80 19.34 9.74
N GLY A 317 4.66 18.04 9.49
CA GLY A 317 3.71 17.51 8.51
C GLY A 317 4.22 17.43 7.06
N LYS A 318 5.54 17.55 6.80
CA LYS A 318 6.11 17.39 5.44
C LYS A 318 5.63 16.13 4.72
N THR A 319 5.80 14.98 5.38
CA THR A 319 5.41 13.67 4.85
C THR A 319 3.90 13.61 4.65
N ARG A 320 3.10 14.08 5.64
CA ARG A 320 1.64 14.13 5.54
C ARG A 320 1.16 15.01 4.37
N THR A 321 1.78 16.15 4.12
CA THR A 321 1.50 17.02 2.96
C THR A 321 1.78 16.30 1.66
N ALA A 322 2.92 15.61 1.55
CA ALA A 322 3.26 14.86 0.35
C ALA A 322 2.33 13.66 0.14
N VAL A 323 1.93 12.94 1.20
CA VAL A 323 0.93 11.86 1.15
C VAL A 323 -0.39 12.38 0.60
N GLU A 324 -0.88 13.50 1.15
CA GLU A 324 -2.12 14.12 0.69
C GLU A 324 -2.02 14.55 -0.78
N ALA A 325 -0.90 15.16 -1.16
CA ALA A 325 -0.66 15.58 -2.53
C ALA A 325 -0.63 14.37 -3.49
N VAL A 326 0.09 13.31 -3.18
CA VAL A 326 0.15 12.06 -3.97
C VAL A 326 -1.27 11.47 -4.13
N ARG A 327 -2.02 11.33 -3.03
CA ARG A 327 -3.41 10.80 -3.05
C ARG A 327 -4.36 11.66 -3.86
N ARG A 328 -4.22 12.99 -3.81
CA ARG A 328 -5.04 13.91 -4.62
C ARG A 328 -4.62 13.86 -6.08
N LEU A 329 -3.33 13.90 -6.39
CA LEU A 329 -2.81 13.88 -7.76
C LEU A 329 -3.20 12.60 -8.50
N ALA A 330 -3.17 11.44 -7.82
CA ALA A 330 -3.56 10.17 -8.41
C ALA A 330 -5.08 10.08 -8.70
N ARG A 331 -5.90 10.90 -8.01
CA ARG A 331 -7.35 11.01 -8.23
C ARG A 331 -7.73 12.12 -9.21
N ILE A 332 -6.92 13.17 -9.31
CA ILE A 332 -7.14 14.30 -10.20
C ILE A 332 -6.60 13.94 -11.60
N GLY A 333 -7.49 13.58 -12.52
CA GLY A 333 -7.23 13.83 -13.93
C GLY A 333 -7.25 15.35 -14.18
N PRO A 334 -6.39 15.93 -15.04
CA PRO A 334 -6.47 17.34 -15.37
C PRO A 334 -7.90 17.73 -15.76
N ALA A 335 -8.46 18.79 -15.20
CA ALA A 335 -9.70 19.33 -15.71
C ALA A 335 -9.42 19.97 -17.08
N ARG A 336 -9.73 19.28 -18.18
CA ARG A 336 -9.73 19.90 -19.52
C ARG A 336 -11.19 20.11 -19.96
N PRO A 337 -11.52 21.25 -20.61
CA PRO A 337 -12.80 21.40 -21.28
C PRO A 337 -12.99 20.29 -22.32
N ALA A 338 -14.21 19.77 -22.43
CA ALA A 338 -14.61 18.60 -23.23
C ALA A 338 -14.24 18.69 -24.72
N ASP A 339 -13.86 19.88 -25.21
CA ASP A 339 -13.72 20.18 -26.63
C ASP A 339 -12.24 20.14 -27.12
N THR A 340 -11.30 19.73 -26.27
CA THR A 340 -9.84 19.79 -26.57
C THR A 340 -9.13 18.43 -26.47
N GLY A 341 -9.47 17.51 -27.38
CA GLY A 341 -8.65 16.31 -27.64
C GLY A 341 -8.74 15.23 -26.55
N PRO A 342 -7.81 14.25 -26.56
CA PRO A 342 -7.91 13.05 -25.72
C PRO A 342 -7.97 13.36 -24.22
N GLU A 343 -8.67 12.49 -23.50
CA GLU A 343 -9.01 12.61 -22.08
C GLU A 343 -7.83 12.96 -21.15
N PRO A 344 -8.13 13.59 -20.00
CA PRO A 344 -7.10 14.05 -19.11
C PRO A 344 -6.26 12.93 -18.47
N MET A 345 -4.95 12.99 -18.73
CA MET A 345 -3.96 12.06 -18.17
C MET A 345 -3.85 12.18 -16.65
N THR A 346 -4.23 11.14 -15.90
CA THR A 346 -3.95 11.08 -14.45
C THR A 346 -2.45 10.98 -14.21
N TRP A 347 -1.97 11.65 -13.17
CA TRP A 347 -0.59 11.53 -12.73
C TRP A 347 -0.34 10.17 -12.08
N ALA A 348 0.82 9.60 -12.37
CA ALA A 348 1.43 8.59 -11.53
C ALA A 348 2.18 9.28 -10.40
N ALA A 349 2.04 8.79 -9.17
CA ALA A 349 2.67 9.41 -8.02
C ALA A 349 3.01 8.39 -6.92
N GLY A 350 4.13 8.57 -6.23
CA GLY A 350 4.49 7.73 -5.10
C GLY A 350 5.77 8.15 -4.37
N PHE A 351 6.01 7.52 -3.22
CA PHE A 351 7.21 7.73 -2.41
C PHE A 351 8.27 6.72 -2.78
N LEU A 352 9.51 7.16 -3.03
CA LEU A 352 10.62 6.26 -3.25
C LEU A 352 10.89 5.43 -1.99
N THR A 353 10.96 4.11 -2.10
CA THR A 353 11.39 3.23 -1.00
C THR A 353 12.85 3.49 -0.64
N ALA A 354 13.18 3.50 0.65
CA ALA A 354 14.54 3.79 1.13
C ALA A 354 15.56 2.72 0.69
N GLU A 355 15.12 1.47 0.57
CA GLU A 355 15.94 0.31 0.26
C GLU A 355 15.29 -0.48 -0.88
N PRO A 356 15.44 -0.03 -2.15
CA PRO A 356 14.88 -0.76 -3.27
C PRO A 356 15.61 -2.09 -3.45
N ALA A 357 14.87 -3.16 -3.77
CA ALA A 357 15.44 -4.49 -3.98
C ALA A 357 16.56 -4.50 -5.03
N HIS A 358 16.42 -3.67 -6.07
CA HIS A 358 17.39 -3.51 -7.15
C HIS A 358 17.59 -2.04 -7.49
N ARG A 359 18.73 -1.73 -8.11
CA ARG A 359 18.98 -0.37 -8.62
C ARG A 359 18.14 -0.13 -9.88
N PRO A 360 17.28 0.91 -9.90
CA PRO A 360 16.50 1.26 -11.08
C PRO A 360 17.37 1.72 -12.25
N ASP A 361 17.05 1.25 -13.46
CA ASP A 361 17.46 1.88 -14.71
C ASP A 361 16.54 3.06 -15.02
N TRP A 362 16.82 4.19 -14.35
CA TRP A 362 16.02 5.41 -14.50
C TRP A 362 16.02 5.94 -15.95
N ASP A 363 17.12 5.76 -16.68
CA ASP A 363 17.24 6.22 -18.06
C ASP A 363 16.24 5.49 -18.97
N ARG A 364 16.17 4.16 -18.88
CA ARG A 364 15.20 3.36 -19.63
C ARG A 364 13.77 3.68 -19.21
N LEU A 365 13.50 3.75 -17.92
CA LEU A 365 12.15 3.99 -17.40
C LEU A 365 11.62 5.35 -17.84
N LEU A 366 12.42 6.41 -17.66
CA LEU A 366 12.01 7.77 -18.01
C LEU A 366 11.76 7.91 -19.51
N ARG A 367 12.59 7.33 -20.38
CA ARG A 367 12.40 7.38 -21.85
C ARG A 367 11.09 6.74 -22.31
N ALA A 368 10.59 5.74 -21.59
CA ALA A 368 9.36 5.03 -21.93
C ALA A 368 8.09 5.63 -21.29
N LEU A 369 8.21 6.73 -20.52
CA LEU A 369 7.07 7.31 -19.80
C LEU A 369 5.97 7.79 -20.76
N THR A 370 4.75 7.34 -20.50
CA THR A 370 3.53 7.76 -21.19
C THR A 370 2.61 8.60 -20.30
N ARG A 371 2.93 8.75 -19.01
CA ARG A 371 2.10 9.47 -18.03
C ARG A 371 2.89 10.41 -17.12
N PRO A 372 2.34 11.59 -16.79
CA PRO A 372 3.00 12.52 -15.88
C PRO A 372 3.36 11.84 -14.56
N LEU A 373 4.57 12.11 -14.04
CA LEU A 373 5.12 11.40 -12.88
C LEU A 373 5.51 12.34 -11.75
N LEU A 374 5.08 12.04 -10.52
CA LEU A 374 5.57 12.64 -9.27
C LEU A 374 6.29 11.59 -8.42
N LEU A 375 7.59 11.77 -8.20
CA LEU A 375 8.36 10.98 -7.24
C LEU A 375 8.63 11.80 -5.97
N VAL A 376 8.36 11.23 -4.80
CA VAL A 376 8.65 11.84 -3.50
C VAL A 376 9.80 11.12 -2.84
N ALA A 377 10.84 11.83 -2.43
CA ALA A 377 11.93 11.28 -1.63
C ALA A 377 11.85 11.85 -0.22
N ASP A 378 11.33 11.06 0.73
CA ASP A 378 11.37 11.44 2.14
C ASP A 378 12.76 11.20 2.73
N ARG A 379 13.17 12.09 3.64
CA ARG A 379 14.52 12.17 4.22
C ARG A 379 15.62 12.18 3.15
N ALA A 380 15.45 13.03 2.14
CA ALA A 380 16.33 13.13 0.97
C ALA A 380 17.81 13.36 1.33
N GLU A 381 18.09 14.03 2.46
CA GLU A 381 19.43 14.27 2.97
C GLU A 381 20.23 12.98 3.26
N ASN A 382 19.52 11.87 3.55
CA ASN A 382 20.11 10.56 3.84
C ASN A 382 20.17 9.65 2.60
N ARG A 383 19.75 10.14 1.42
CA ARG A 383 19.49 9.31 0.24
C ARG A 383 20.23 9.80 -1.00
N THR A 384 21.33 10.54 -0.83
CA THR A 384 22.06 11.16 -1.95
C THR A 384 22.56 10.13 -2.97
N GLU A 385 23.00 8.96 -2.53
CA GLU A 385 23.46 7.89 -3.44
C GLU A 385 22.33 7.32 -4.30
N GLN A 386 21.14 7.15 -3.72
CA GLN A 386 19.95 6.70 -4.45
C GLN A 386 19.42 7.79 -5.40
N LEU A 387 19.47 9.06 -4.97
CA LEU A 387 18.96 10.19 -5.74
C LEU A 387 19.88 10.59 -6.90
N ALA A 388 21.19 10.38 -6.78
CA ALA A 388 22.15 10.74 -7.81
C ALA A 388 21.81 10.17 -9.20
N PRO A 389 21.60 8.85 -9.39
CA PRO A 389 21.27 8.29 -10.72
C PRO A 389 19.93 8.80 -11.25
N LEU A 390 18.90 8.97 -10.40
CA LEU A 390 17.61 9.54 -10.80
C LEU A 390 17.78 10.97 -11.34
N LEU A 391 18.49 11.80 -10.59
CA LEU A 391 18.71 13.20 -10.92
C LEU A 391 19.59 13.37 -12.17
N ALA A 392 20.56 12.49 -12.39
CA ALA A 392 21.33 12.46 -13.62
C ALA A 392 20.45 12.13 -14.83
N ALA A 393 19.63 11.07 -14.73
CA ALA A 393 18.69 10.67 -15.78
C ALA A 393 17.67 11.78 -16.11
N LEU A 394 17.16 12.48 -15.09
CA LEU A 394 16.26 13.62 -15.25
C LEU A 394 16.91 14.84 -15.92
N ALA A 395 18.23 15.03 -15.77
CA ALA A 395 18.95 16.09 -16.46
C ALA A 395 19.13 15.78 -17.95
N ALA A 396 19.15 14.50 -18.31
CA ALA A 396 19.27 13.99 -19.68
C ALA A 396 17.90 13.63 -20.32
N TYR A 397 16.80 13.74 -19.58
CA TYR A 397 15.48 13.40 -20.08
C TYR A 397 15.05 14.34 -21.20
N GLU A 398 14.59 13.78 -22.32
CA GLU A 398 14.13 14.50 -23.52
C GLU A 398 12.65 14.25 -23.86
N GLY A 399 11.93 13.50 -23.02
CA GLY A 399 10.53 13.11 -23.29
C GLY A 399 9.50 14.22 -23.09
N GLU A 400 8.32 14.06 -23.68
CA GLU A 400 7.27 15.08 -23.68
C GLU A 400 6.43 15.10 -22.39
N VAL A 401 6.52 14.03 -21.61
CA VAL A 401 5.70 13.82 -20.43
C VAL A 401 6.30 14.56 -19.21
N PRO A 402 5.51 15.32 -18.42
CA PRO A 402 6.02 16.03 -17.26
C PRO A 402 6.55 15.10 -16.16
N VAL A 403 7.70 15.46 -15.59
CA VAL A 403 8.28 14.75 -14.43
C VAL A 403 8.51 15.74 -13.27
N ARG A 404 8.12 15.32 -12.07
CA ARG A 404 8.24 16.08 -10.83
C ARG A 404 8.95 15.23 -9.79
N VAL A 405 9.92 15.82 -9.10
CA VAL A 405 10.56 15.20 -7.92
C VAL A 405 10.45 16.13 -6.73
N LEU A 406 9.82 15.65 -5.66
CA LEU A 406 9.68 16.35 -4.39
C LEU A 406 10.65 15.75 -3.38
N LEU A 407 11.66 16.52 -2.99
CA LEU A 407 12.64 16.14 -1.96
C LEU A 407 12.16 16.72 -0.63
N LEU A 408 11.96 15.87 0.38
CA LEU A 408 11.65 16.29 1.74
C LEU A 408 12.90 16.13 2.60
N ALA A 409 13.28 17.17 3.33
CA ALA A 409 14.43 17.12 4.22
C ALA A 409 14.19 17.90 5.51
N ARG A 410 15.03 17.66 6.52
CA ARG A 410 15.05 18.50 7.73
C ARG A 410 15.70 19.85 7.45
N THR A 411 16.80 19.87 6.69
CA THR A 411 17.57 21.09 6.37
C THR A 411 18.11 21.08 4.93
N GLY A 412 18.30 22.26 4.35
CA GLY A 412 18.92 22.45 3.02
C GLY A 412 20.44 22.52 3.09
N GLY A 413 21.06 21.59 3.83
CA GLY A 413 22.47 21.65 4.22
C GLY A 413 23.50 21.21 3.16
N PRO A 414 24.75 20.95 3.58
CA PRO A 414 25.88 20.61 2.69
C PRO A 414 25.67 19.40 1.78
N TRP A 415 24.72 18.52 2.11
CA TRP A 415 24.38 17.35 1.31
C TRP A 415 23.92 17.71 -0.11
N LEU A 416 23.37 18.92 -0.33
CA LEU A 416 22.97 19.39 -1.65
C LEU A 416 24.14 19.44 -2.63
N GLY A 417 25.35 19.75 -2.16
CA GLY A 417 26.56 19.76 -3.00
C GLY A 417 26.98 18.39 -3.51
N ARG A 418 26.39 17.30 -2.98
CA ARG A 418 26.64 15.92 -3.45
C ARG A 418 25.68 15.49 -4.57
N LEU A 419 24.67 16.30 -4.90
CA LEU A 419 23.74 15.99 -5.99
C LEU A 419 24.40 16.31 -7.35
N PRO A 420 24.18 15.49 -8.40
CA PRO A 420 24.82 15.69 -9.69
C PRO A 420 24.22 16.85 -10.48
N GLY A 421 24.92 17.28 -11.53
CA GLY A 421 24.37 18.18 -12.55
C GLY A 421 23.95 19.56 -12.01
N PRO A 422 22.88 20.18 -12.56
CA PRO A 422 22.50 21.55 -12.22
C PRO A 422 21.65 21.65 -10.95
N TRP A 423 21.38 20.53 -10.26
CA TRP A 423 20.42 20.48 -9.17
C TRP A 423 20.85 21.22 -7.90
N PRO A 424 22.13 21.17 -7.44
CA PRO A 424 22.54 21.89 -6.24
C PRO A 424 22.20 23.38 -6.31
N GLU A 425 22.58 24.05 -7.41
CA GLU A 425 22.33 25.48 -7.61
C GLU A 425 20.84 25.80 -7.76
N ARG A 426 20.11 24.99 -8.56
CA ARG A 426 18.66 25.18 -8.78
C ARG A 426 17.86 25.00 -7.49
N LEU A 427 18.23 24.03 -6.66
CA LEU A 427 17.56 23.78 -5.39
C LEU A 427 17.93 24.83 -4.35
N ALA A 428 19.18 25.26 -4.28
CA ALA A 428 19.60 26.34 -3.39
C ALA A 428 18.85 27.66 -3.69
N ALA A 429 18.69 28.01 -4.98
CA ALA A 429 17.96 29.20 -5.40
C ALA A 429 16.43 29.11 -5.13
N GLY A 430 15.87 27.90 -5.08
CA GLY A 430 14.44 27.64 -4.90
C GLY A 430 14.02 27.23 -3.49
N ALA A 431 14.98 26.92 -2.60
CA ALA A 431 14.71 26.44 -1.25
C ALA A 431 14.19 27.59 -0.37
N ARG A 432 12.91 27.56 -0.03
CA ARG A 432 12.34 28.39 1.03
C ARG A 432 12.24 27.54 2.31
N PRO A 433 12.91 27.91 3.42
CA PRO A 433 12.69 27.28 4.72
C PRO A 433 11.20 27.35 5.07
N GLY A 434 10.59 26.23 5.45
CA GLY A 434 9.15 26.18 5.72
C GLY A 434 8.33 26.51 4.48
N GLY A 435 8.51 25.75 3.40
CA GLY A 435 7.68 25.81 2.18
C GLY A 435 6.19 25.59 2.45
N PRO A 436 5.38 25.03 1.52
CA PRO A 436 3.96 24.81 1.78
C PRO A 436 3.80 23.66 2.80
N VAL A 437 4.05 23.95 4.06
CA VAL A 437 4.00 23.08 5.22
C VAL A 437 3.28 23.91 6.27
N PRO A 438 2.26 23.37 6.96
CA PRO A 438 1.36 24.20 7.76
C PRO A 438 2.03 24.92 8.94
N GLY A 439 3.30 24.58 9.24
CA GLY A 439 4.10 25.24 10.26
C GLY A 439 3.61 24.88 11.65
N THR A 440 2.90 25.82 12.25
CA THR A 440 2.28 25.76 13.58
C THR A 440 0.81 26.14 13.41
N VAL A 441 -0.10 25.38 14.02
CA VAL A 441 -1.55 25.60 13.94
C VAL A 441 -2.05 26.25 15.23
N ALA A 442 -3.17 27.00 15.17
CA ALA A 442 -3.89 27.41 16.37
C ALA A 442 -4.28 26.13 17.13
N ALA A 443 -3.71 25.95 18.32
CA ALA A 443 -3.63 24.63 18.93
C ALA A 443 -5.01 24.05 19.24
N ASP A 444 -5.98 24.87 19.64
CA ASP A 444 -7.29 24.41 20.10
C ASP A 444 -8.14 23.74 19.00
N ASP A 445 -8.29 24.37 17.83
CA ASP A 445 -9.16 23.83 16.77
C ASP A 445 -8.55 22.59 16.12
N HIS A 446 -7.22 22.59 15.92
CA HIS A 446 -6.54 21.41 15.40
C HIS A 446 -6.52 20.27 16.42
N TYR A 447 -6.37 20.58 17.71
CA TYR A 447 -6.44 19.60 18.77
C TYR A 447 -7.82 18.94 18.86
N ARG A 448 -8.91 19.71 18.80
CA ARG A 448 -10.28 19.15 18.77
C ARG A 448 -10.50 18.28 17.54
N ALA A 449 -10.11 18.76 16.35
CA ALA A 449 -10.21 17.96 15.13
C ALA A 449 -9.38 16.67 15.20
N ALA A 450 -8.20 16.72 15.85
CA ALA A 450 -7.39 15.54 16.11
C ALA A 450 -8.06 14.57 17.09
N LEU A 451 -8.66 15.07 18.19
CA LEU A 451 -9.40 14.25 19.14
C LEU A 451 -10.55 13.50 18.45
N ASP A 452 -11.40 14.20 17.70
CA ASP A 452 -12.56 13.59 17.03
C ASP A 452 -12.10 12.53 16.02
N ALA A 453 -11.09 12.87 15.20
CA ALA A 453 -10.57 11.96 14.19
C ALA A 453 -9.90 10.73 14.79
N LEU A 454 -9.06 10.91 15.81
CA LEU A 454 -8.36 9.81 16.49
C LEU A 454 -9.32 8.92 17.27
N ALA A 455 -10.31 9.50 17.96
CA ALA A 455 -11.32 8.74 18.69
C ALA A 455 -12.13 7.82 17.77
N ALA A 456 -12.47 8.29 16.56
CA ALA A 456 -13.20 7.51 15.56
C ALA A 456 -12.41 6.31 15.02
N HIS A 457 -11.08 6.33 15.13
CA HIS A 457 -10.17 5.30 14.59
C HIS A 457 -9.40 4.53 15.67
N LEU A 458 -9.61 4.85 16.95
CA LEU A 458 -8.86 4.23 18.04
C LEU A 458 -9.21 2.75 18.14
N PRO A 459 -8.27 1.82 17.89
CA PRO A 459 -8.59 0.40 17.90
C PRO A 459 -9.04 -0.04 19.29
N ALA A 460 -10.16 -0.76 19.33
CA ALA A 460 -10.62 -1.41 20.54
C ALA A 460 -9.95 -2.78 20.68
N PRO A 461 -9.31 -3.10 21.83
CA PRO A 461 -8.93 -4.47 22.10
C PRO A 461 -10.20 -5.33 22.14
N GLY A 462 -10.34 -6.30 21.23
CA GLY A 462 -11.52 -7.17 21.12
C GLY A 462 -12.70 -6.61 20.31
N GLY A 463 -12.54 -5.49 19.59
CA GLY A 463 -13.48 -5.05 18.54
C GLY A 463 -14.73 -4.27 18.98
N ALA A 464 -14.94 -4.01 20.27
CA ALA A 464 -16.08 -3.19 20.73
C ALA A 464 -15.64 -1.72 21.00
N PRO A 465 -16.23 -0.71 20.33
CA PRO A 465 -15.89 0.69 20.58
C PRO A 465 -16.30 1.10 22.01
N GLU A 466 -15.32 1.39 22.87
CA GLU A 466 -15.57 1.97 24.19
C GLU A 466 -15.78 3.48 24.10
N THR A 467 -16.85 3.96 24.75
CA THR A 467 -17.20 5.38 24.81
C THR A 467 -16.14 6.18 25.59
N VAL A 468 -15.72 7.30 25.03
CA VAL A 468 -14.79 8.24 25.67
C VAL A 468 -15.61 9.21 26.53
N GLY A 469 -15.33 9.28 27.82
CA GLY A 469 -15.91 10.27 28.74
C GLY A 469 -14.82 10.88 29.62
N GLY A 470 -14.67 12.20 29.59
CA GLY A 470 -13.73 12.96 30.43
C GLY A 470 -13.05 14.13 29.69
N ASP A 471 -12.60 15.12 30.44
CA ASP A 471 -11.79 16.23 29.91
C ASP A 471 -10.39 15.72 29.49
N PRO A 472 -9.84 16.22 28.38
CA PRO A 472 -8.53 15.79 27.89
C PRO A 472 -7.42 16.16 28.88
N ALA A 473 -6.52 15.22 29.18
CA ALA A 473 -5.45 15.40 30.15
C ALA A 473 -4.26 16.25 29.65
N PHE A 474 -4.16 16.47 28.34
CA PHE A 474 -3.04 17.22 27.72
C PHE A 474 -3.56 18.28 26.73
N PRO A 475 -4.37 19.26 27.17
CA PRO A 475 -4.71 20.37 26.29
C PRO A 475 -3.44 21.18 26.02
N PRO A 476 -3.20 21.61 24.77
CA PRO A 476 -2.11 22.53 24.48
C PRO A 476 -2.36 23.84 25.26
N THR A 477 -1.30 24.48 25.75
CA THR A 477 -1.49 25.82 26.30
C THR A 477 -1.70 26.82 25.15
N ALA A 478 -2.64 27.76 25.31
CA ALA A 478 -3.07 28.68 24.24
C ALA A 478 -1.94 29.56 23.63
N GLN A 479 -0.72 29.52 24.19
CA GLN A 479 0.45 30.29 23.75
C GLN A 479 1.57 29.42 23.15
N GLU A 480 1.45 28.09 23.12
CA GLU A 480 2.50 27.21 22.58
C GLU A 480 2.37 27.01 21.06
N GLN A 481 3.45 27.35 20.34
CA GLN A 481 3.64 26.94 18.96
C GLN A 481 4.12 25.48 18.92
N LEU A 482 3.16 24.55 18.86
CA LEU A 482 3.45 23.13 18.75
C LEU A 482 3.53 22.69 17.28
N SER A 483 4.35 21.66 17.03
CA SER A 483 4.31 20.97 15.74
C SER A 483 3.00 20.20 15.61
N ILE A 484 2.55 19.94 14.37
CA ILE A 484 1.37 19.13 14.08
C ILE A 484 1.47 17.76 14.77
N GLY A 485 2.65 17.14 14.71
CA GLY A 485 2.90 15.85 15.35
C GLY A 485 2.76 15.90 16.87
N ASP A 486 3.20 16.97 17.52
CA ASP A 486 3.06 17.11 18.98
C ASP A 486 1.60 17.35 19.39
N VAL A 487 0.82 18.11 18.60
CA VAL A 487 -0.62 18.29 18.84
C VAL A 487 -1.36 16.95 18.73
N GLN A 488 -1.08 16.15 17.70
CA GLN A 488 -1.72 14.85 17.49
C GLN A 488 -1.33 13.84 18.57
N LEU A 489 -0.05 13.83 18.96
CA LEU A 489 0.45 13.00 20.04
C LEU A 489 -0.20 13.38 21.39
N GLY A 490 -0.34 14.68 21.68
CA GLY A 490 -1.04 15.17 22.87
C GLY A 490 -2.52 14.79 22.86
N ALA A 491 -3.20 14.89 21.70
CA ALA A 491 -4.60 14.49 21.54
C ALA A 491 -4.79 12.99 21.79
N LEU A 492 -3.93 12.15 21.18
CA LEU A 492 -3.96 10.70 21.40
C LEU A 492 -3.67 10.35 22.87
N GLY A 493 -2.67 10.99 23.48
CA GLY A 493 -2.38 10.83 24.90
C GLY A 493 -3.56 11.22 25.79
N GLY A 494 -4.28 12.30 25.45
CA GLY A 494 -5.48 12.75 26.15
C GLY A 494 -6.62 11.71 26.10
N LEU A 495 -6.89 11.16 24.91
CA LEU A 495 -7.87 10.09 24.72
C LEU A 495 -7.52 8.82 25.52
N LEU A 496 -6.24 8.46 25.54
CA LEU A 496 -5.76 7.31 26.30
C LEU A 496 -5.91 7.54 27.81
N THR A 497 -5.60 8.73 28.34
CA THR A 497 -5.79 9.07 29.77
C THR A 497 -7.26 9.03 30.18
N ALA A 498 -8.15 9.62 29.38
CA ALA A 498 -9.60 9.67 29.67
C ALA A 498 -10.23 8.27 29.84
N ARG A 499 -9.63 7.23 29.24
CA ARG A 499 -10.05 5.81 29.40
C ARG A 499 -9.56 5.17 30.72
N GLY A 500 -9.43 5.95 31.79
CA GLY A 500 -9.14 5.45 33.15
C GLY A 500 -7.66 5.20 33.46
N HIS A 501 -6.76 5.77 32.66
CA HIS A 501 -5.33 5.51 32.75
C HIS A 501 -4.61 6.62 33.51
N ARG A 502 -3.99 6.31 34.66
CA ARG A 502 -3.18 7.30 35.41
C ARG A 502 -1.94 7.68 34.58
N GLY A 503 -1.87 8.93 34.12
CA GLY A 503 -0.83 9.41 33.22
C GLY A 503 0.46 9.88 33.91
N GLY A 504 1.61 9.61 33.27
CA GLY A 504 2.85 10.37 33.49
C GLY A 504 2.79 11.74 32.80
N ALA A 505 3.78 12.60 33.05
CA ALA A 505 3.80 13.97 32.52
C ALA A 505 4.08 14.08 31.00
N ASP A 506 4.53 12.99 30.34
CA ASP A 506 4.91 12.97 28.93
C ASP A 506 3.96 12.08 28.08
N PRO A 507 3.24 12.65 27.09
CA PRO A 507 2.42 11.90 26.15
C PRO A 507 3.15 10.77 25.40
N ARG A 508 4.46 10.91 25.11
CA ARG A 508 5.24 9.87 24.41
C ARG A 508 5.40 8.63 25.26
N GLN A 509 5.74 8.84 26.54
CA GLN A 509 5.89 7.74 27.48
C GLN A 509 4.55 7.06 27.74
N LEU A 510 3.47 7.83 27.93
CA LEU A 510 2.14 7.27 28.08
C LEU A 510 1.75 6.40 26.89
N LEU A 511 1.94 6.90 25.65
CA LEU A 511 1.63 6.14 24.45
C LEU A 511 2.44 4.86 24.37
N LEU A 512 3.73 4.90 24.71
CA LEU A 512 4.58 3.71 24.72
C LEU A 512 4.11 2.67 25.74
N GLU A 513 3.77 3.09 26.95
CA GLU A 513 3.23 2.21 28.00
C GLU A 513 1.93 1.55 27.54
N ARG A 514 1.06 2.30 26.86
CA ARG A 514 -0.20 1.76 26.29
C ARG A 514 0.05 0.81 25.14
N GLU A 515 1.04 1.09 24.30
CA GLU A 515 1.44 0.20 23.22
C GLU A 515 1.92 -1.15 23.79
N HIS A 516 2.72 -1.14 24.87
CA HIS A 516 3.13 -2.37 25.57
C HIS A 516 1.93 -3.16 26.09
N GLU A 517 0.99 -2.50 26.76
CA GLU A 517 -0.22 -3.15 27.26
C GLU A 517 -1.14 -3.67 26.15
N TYR A 518 -1.18 -2.98 25.01
CA TYR A 518 -1.95 -3.39 23.85
C TYR A 518 -1.41 -4.70 23.28
N VAL A 519 -0.08 -4.79 23.09
CA VAL A 519 0.58 -6.02 22.64
C VAL A 519 0.38 -7.16 23.65
N LEU A 520 0.51 -6.89 24.96
CA LEU A 520 0.26 -7.89 26.01
C LEU A 520 -1.17 -8.44 25.96
N ARG A 521 -2.17 -7.56 25.78
CA ARG A 521 -3.58 -7.96 25.65
C ARG A 521 -3.81 -8.79 24.39
N ALA A 522 -3.33 -8.33 23.23
CA ALA A 522 -3.47 -9.04 21.97
C ALA A 522 -2.78 -10.42 21.97
N ALA A 523 -1.69 -10.56 22.73
CA ALA A 523 -1.05 -11.85 23.00
C ALA A 523 -1.91 -12.72 23.91
N HIS A 524 -2.43 -12.17 25.01
CA HIS A 524 -3.32 -12.88 25.94
C HIS A 524 -4.59 -13.42 25.26
N ASP A 525 -5.22 -12.62 24.40
CA ASP A 525 -6.42 -13.01 23.64
C ASP A 525 -6.16 -14.19 22.68
N ARG A 526 -4.90 -14.39 22.27
CA ARG A 526 -4.42 -15.56 21.50
C ARG A 526 -3.94 -16.71 22.38
N GLY A 527 -4.09 -16.61 23.71
CA GLY A 527 -3.58 -17.59 24.66
C GLY A 527 -2.06 -17.57 24.86
N LEU A 528 -1.37 -16.53 24.40
CA LEU A 528 0.07 -16.38 24.54
C LEU A 528 0.39 -15.71 25.88
N ASN A 529 1.09 -16.44 26.76
CA ASN A 529 1.51 -15.93 28.06
C ASN A 529 2.92 -15.34 27.97
N ILE A 530 3.00 -14.05 27.64
CA ILE A 530 4.25 -13.28 27.58
C ILE A 530 4.28 -12.18 28.64
N ASP A 531 5.47 -11.81 29.09
CA ASP A 531 5.66 -10.74 30.05
C ASP A 531 6.07 -9.41 29.38
N ARG A 532 5.96 -8.32 30.14
CA ARG A 532 6.27 -6.96 29.66
C ARG A 532 7.72 -6.78 29.21
N ASP A 533 8.65 -7.52 29.81
CA ASP A 533 10.06 -7.43 29.44
C ASP A 533 10.26 -8.03 28.04
N LEU A 534 9.61 -9.16 27.72
CA LEU A 534 9.65 -9.73 26.37
C LEU A 534 9.00 -8.77 25.34
N VAL A 535 7.85 -8.17 25.66
CA VAL A 535 7.22 -7.17 24.78
C VAL A 535 8.14 -5.99 24.51
N THR A 536 8.86 -5.51 25.53
CA THR A 536 9.86 -4.44 25.35
C THR A 536 10.91 -4.84 24.32
N LEU A 537 11.44 -6.07 24.38
CA LEU A 537 12.42 -6.56 23.41
C LEU A 537 11.83 -6.67 22.00
N LEU A 538 10.62 -7.24 21.90
CA LEU A 538 9.91 -7.44 20.63
C LEU A 538 9.58 -6.12 19.93
N LEU A 539 9.36 -5.04 20.68
CA LEU A 539 9.08 -3.71 20.12
C LEU A 539 10.33 -2.88 19.82
N THR A 540 11.49 -3.24 20.38
CA THR A 540 12.75 -2.55 20.04
C THR A 540 13.18 -2.82 18.60
N ALA A 541 13.02 -4.05 18.09
CA ALA A 541 13.36 -4.35 16.69
C ALA A 541 12.55 -3.52 15.65
N PRO A 542 11.20 -3.47 15.70
CA PRO A 542 10.42 -2.62 14.80
C PRO A 542 10.62 -1.11 15.02
N ALA A 543 11.15 -0.68 16.17
CA ALA A 543 11.59 0.71 16.36
C ALA A 543 12.83 1.07 15.51
N LEU A 544 13.61 0.05 15.12
CA LEU A 544 14.88 0.20 14.43
C LEU A 544 14.74 -0.09 12.93
N SER A 545 14.02 -1.15 12.57
CA SER A 545 13.90 -1.61 11.17
C SER A 545 12.68 -2.52 10.95
N PRO A 546 12.09 -2.53 9.73
CA PRO A 546 11.11 -3.54 9.35
C PRO A 546 11.76 -4.93 9.26
N ALA A 547 10.95 -6.00 9.33
CA ALA A 547 11.42 -7.36 9.04
C ALA A 547 11.13 -7.71 7.57
N PRO A 548 12.17 -7.96 6.73
CA PRO A 548 12.00 -8.18 5.30
C PRO A 548 11.45 -9.56 4.94
N ASP A 549 11.60 -10.55 5.83
CA ASP A 549 11.14 -11.91 5.61
C ASP A 549 10.81 -12.62 6.94
N GLU A 550 10.16 -13.78 6.82
CA GLU A 550 9.67 -14.57 7.95
C GLU A 550 10.83 -15.14 8.77
N ALA A 551 11.94 -15.49 8.10
CA ALA A 551 13.14 -16.01 8.75
C ALA A 551 13.79 -14.95 9.66
N THR A 552 13.87 -13.71 9.19
CA THR A 552 14.39 -12.56 9.94
C THR A 552 13.50 -12.28 11.16
N LEU A 553 12.19 -12.19 10.96
CA LEU A 553 11.24 -11.97 12.06
C LEU A 553 11.33 -13.07 13.12
N THR A 554 11.35 -14.33 12.67
CA THR A 554 11.46 -15.49 13.56
C THR A 554 12.78 -15.48 14.33
N SER A 555 13.90 -15.17 13.67
CA SER A 555 15.22 -15.04 14.32
C SER A 555 15.22 -13.93 15.38
N GLU A 556 14.66 -12.75 15.08
CA GLU A 556 14.57 -11.65 16.04
C GLU A 556 13.76 -12.03 17.29
N ILE A 557 12.64 -12.75 17.10
CA ILE A 557 11.79 -13.23 18.19
C ILE A 557 12.54 -14.26 19.04
N GLN A 558 13.23 -15.21 18.39
CA GLN A 558 14.03 -16.23 19.07
C GLN A 558 15.16 -15.59 19.89
N ASP A 559 15.86 -14.59 19.35
CA ASP A 559 16.91 -13.87 20.06
C ASP A 559 16.35 -13.10 21.27
N ALA A 560 15.19 -12.44 21.11
CA ALA A 560 14.51 -11.76 22.21
C ALA A 560 14.10 -12.73 23.32
N MET A 561 13.54 -13.90 22.96
CA MET A 561 13.16 -14.96 23.90
C MET A 561 14.40 -15.55 24.60
N ALA A 562 15.46 -15.87 23.86
CA ALA A 562 16.70 -16.41 24.41
C ALA A 562 17.32 -15.43 25.40
N TYR A 563 17.36 -14.14 25.07
CA TYR A 563 17.83 -13.10 25.97
C TYR A 563 16.97 -12.99 27.24
N ARG A 564 15.64 -12.99 27.09
CA ARG A 564 14.70 -12.89 28.21
C ARG A 564 14.82 -14.07 29.18
N TYR A 565 14.88 -15.29 28.65
CA TYR A 565 14.76 -16.51 29.45
C TYR A 565 16.11 -17.18 29.79
N ARG A 566 17.25 -16.59 29.41
CA ARG A 566 18.61 -17.12 29.72
C ARG A 566 18.85 -17.47 31.19
N HIS A 567 18.16 -16.81 32.13
CA HIS A 567 18.29 -17.05 33.56
C HIS A 567 17.43 -18.23 34.07
N ILE A 568 16.36 -18.57 33.35
CA ILE A 568 15.47 -19.70 33.65
C ILE A 568 16.09 -21.01 33.13
N SER A 569 16.70 -20.97 31.93
CA SER A 569 17.36 -22.13 31.30
C SER A 569 18.60 -22.64 32.05
N ARG A 570 19.18 -21.86 32.98
CA ARG A 570 20.31 -22.30 33.81
C ARG A 570 19.91 -23.17 35.00
N ARG A 571 18.61 -23.24 35.35
CA ARG A 571 18.13 -23.94 36.56
C ARG A 571 17.08 -25.02 36.29
N SER A 572 16.54 -25.09 35.08
CA SER A 572 15.45 -26.00 34.71
C SER A 572 15.71 -26.50 33.29
N GLN A 573 15.30 -27.72 32.97
CA GLN A 573 15.45 -28.40 31.67
C GLN A 573 15.31 -27.45 30.47
N PRO A 574 16.03 -27.70 29.36
CA PRO A 574 15.86 -26.92 28.13
C PRO A 574 14.37 -26.82 27.83
N LEU A 575 13.86 -25.59 27.72
CA LEU A 575 12.55 -25.32 27.12
C LEU A 575 12.44 -26.24 25.91
N HIS A 576 11.52 -27.21 25.93
CA HIS A 576 11.41 -28.18 24.85
C HIS A 576 11.31 -27.40 23.53
N ASP A 577 12.28 -27.59 22.64
CA ASP A 577 12.51 -26.73 21.45
C ASP A 577 11.22 -26.47 20.66
N TRP A 578 10.32 -27.45 20.60
CA TRP A 578 9.01 -27.37 19.96
C TRP A 578 8.07 -26.30 20.55
N SER A 579 8.07 -26.10 21.87
CA SER A 579 7.22 -25.08 22.52
C SER A 579 7.72 -23.66 22.25
N ALA A 580 9.05 -23.47 22.19
CA ALA A 580 9.66 -22.19 21.87
C ALA A 580 9.50 -21.83 20.38
N VAL A 581 9.65 -22.80 19.48
CA VAL A 581 9.41 -22.62 18.04
C VAL A 581 7.95 -22.24 17.77
N ARG A 582 6.99 -22.95 18.39
CA ARG A 582 5.57 -22.64 18.23
C ARG A 582 5.24 -21.25 18.78
N LEU A 583 5.71 -20.91 19.99
CA LEU A 583 5.52 -19.57 20.55
C LEU A 583 6.14 -18.49 19.66
N ALA A 584 7.32 -18.72 19.08
CA ALA A 584 7.94 -17.77 18.16
C ALA A 584 7.11 -17.56 16.89
N ALA A 585 6.57 -18.63 16.31
CA ALA A 585 5.67 -18.56 15.15
C ALA A 585 4.36 -17.81 15.48
N ASP A 586 3.74 -18.11 16.62
CA ASP A 586 2.50 -17.44 17.06
C ASP A 586 2.75 -15.94 17.35
N LEU A 587 3.92 -15.60 17.91
CA LEU A 587 4.35 -14.21 18.10
C LEU A 587 4.67 -13.50 16.78
N ALA A 588 5.22 -14.22 15.79
CA ALA A 588 5.48 -13.66 14.47
C ALA A 588 4.15 -13.26 13.80
N VAL A 589 3.16 -14.16 13.80
CA VAL A 589 1.81 -13.88 13.30
C VAL A 589 1.20 -12.67 14.02
N LEU A 590 1.24 -12.66 15.34
CA LEU A 590 0.73 -11.53 16.14
C LEU A 590 1.41 -10.21 15.75
N LEU A 591 2.74 -10.17 15.65
CA LEU A 591 3.47 -8.94 15.32
C LEU A 591 3.23 -8.50 13.88
N THR A 592 3.06 -9.42 12.94
CA THR A 592 2.65 -9.12 11.57
C THR A 592 1.25 -8.51 11.52
N GLU A 593 0.32 -9.00 12.34
CA GLU A 593 -1.04 -8.46 12.41
C GLU A 593 -1.10 -7.08 13.07
N LEU A 594 -0.31 -6.86 14.12
CA LEU A 594 -0.26 -5.58 14.84
C LEU A 594 0.53 -4.52 14.09
N TYR A 595 1.64 -4.92 13.45
CA TYR A 595 2.52 -4.04 12.68
C TYR A 595 2.65 -4.59 11.26
N PRO A 596 1.59 -4.49 10.45
CA PRO A 596 1.61 -5.00 9.10
C PRO A 596 2.73 -4.33 8.27
N PRO A 597 3.46 -5.12 7.46
CA PRO A 597 4.47 -4.60 6.55
C PRO A 597 3.79 -3.74 5.47
N ARG A 598 4.54 -2.77 4.94
CA ARG A 598 4.06 -1.96 3.81
C ARG A 598 4.22 -2.74 2.50
N ASP A 599 5.41 -3.30 2.29
CA ASP A 599 5.76 -4.08 1.10
C ASP A 599 5.68 -5.60 1.39
N ASP A 600 6.35 -6.43 0.58
CA ASP A 600 6.36 -7.89 0.70
C ASP A 600 7.13 -8.41 1.94
N GLY A 601 7.38 -7.54 2.93
CA GLY A 601 8.00 -7.89 4.21
C GLY A 601 7.07 -8.68 5.13
N CYS A 602 7.53 -8.96 6.36
CA CYS A 602 6.74 -9.67 7.36
C CYS A 602 6.31 -8.79 8.54
N ARG A 603 6.99 -7.67 8.81
CA ARG A 603 6.62 -6.73 9.88
C ARG A 603 7.01 -5.30 9.52
N GLY A 604 6.11 -4.35 9.77
CA GLY A 604 6.33 -2.92 9.65
C GLY A 604 7.19 -2.32 10.77
N THR A 605 7.25 -0.99 10.80
CA THR A 605 7.99 -0.21 11.81
C THR A 605 7.06 0.52 12.77
N LEU A 606 7.59 0.88 13.94
CA LEU A 606 6.89 1.78 14.85
C LEU A 606 6.95 3.24 14.31
N PRO A 607 5.90 4.04 14.51
CA PRO A 607 5.93 5.47 14.20
C PRO A 607 7.09 6.18 14.91
N GLU A 608 7.72 7.16 14.25
CA GLU A 608 8.99 7.79 14.70
C GLU A 608 8.95 8.26 16.16
N ALA A 609 7.84 8.86 16.61
CA ALA A 609 7.70 9.35 17.98
C ALA A 609 7.72 8.21 19.02
N VAL A 610 7.07 7.09 18.72
CA VAL A 610 7.01 5.91 19.60
C VAL A 610 8.29 5.10 19.50
N ALA A 611 8.86 4.96 18.31
CA ALA A 611 10.16 4.35 18.10
C ALA A 611 11.26 5.05 18.92
N ALA A 612 11.30 6.39 18.88
CA ALA A 612 12.24 7.17 19.69
C ALA A 612 12.06 6.96 21.19
N ALA A 613 10.81 6.94 21.68
CA ALA A 613 10.50 6.66 23.07
C ALA A 613 10.89 5.23 23.47
N GLN A 614 10.62 4.23 22.62
CA GLN A 614 10.98 2.83 22.85
C GLN A 614 12.50 2.64 22.93
N ILE A 615 13.26 3.30 22.05
CA ILE A 615 14.72 3.26 22.08
C ILE A 615 15.23 3.92 23.37
N ALA A 616 14.72 5.10 23.75
CA ALA A 616 15.10 5.77 24.99
C ALA A 616 14.75 4.93 26.24
N TYR A 617 13.59 4.28 26.25
CA TYR A 617 13.16 3.36 27.31
C TYR A 617 14.09 2.14 27.43
N ALA A 618 14.46 1.55 26.30
CA ALA A 618 15.42 0.44 26.26
C ALA A 618 16.84 0.84 26.73
N GLU A 619 17.24 2.09 26.52
CA GLU A 619 18.54 2.64 26.95
C GLU A 619 18.57 3.02 28.44
N SER A 620 17.47 3.56 28.97
CA SER A 620 17.38 4.14 30.33
C SER A 620 17.13 3.11 31.44
N THR A 621 16.53 1.98 31.13
CA THR A 621 16.42 0.89 32.10
C THR A 621 17.83 0.35 32.41
N ASP A 622 18.20 0.13 33.69
CA ASP A 622 19.54 -0.37 34.13
C ASP A 622 19.89 -1.76 33.52
N ARG A 623 18.93 -2.35 32.80
CA ARG A 623 18.97 -3.55 31.98
C ARG A 623 19.47 -3.30 30.54
N GLY A 624 19.60 -2.03 30.11
CA GLY A 624 20.22 -1.54 28.88
C GLY A 624 21.73 -1.73 28.84
N ARG A 625 22.37 -2.13 29.95
CA ARG A 625 23.73 -2.68 29.93
C ARG A 625 23.84 -4.03 29.20
N GLY A 626 22.72 -4.65 28.82
CA GLY A 626 22.61 -5.84 27.96
C GLY A 626 21.95 -5.58 26.58
N PHE A 627 21.46 -6.64 25.90
CA PHE A 627 21.09 -6.73 24.47
C PHE A 627 20.48 -5.47 23.86
N PRO A 628 19.42 -4.86 24.40
CA PRO A 628 18.76 -3.74 23.74
C PRO A 628 19.61 -2.46 23.73
N GLY A 629 20.23 -2.10 24.86
CA GLY A 629 20.99 -0.86 24.97
C GLY A 629 22.34 -0.90 24.26
N ARG A 630 23.01 -2.07 24.18
CA ARG A 630 24.23 -2.22 23.36
C ARG A 630 23.93 -2.23 21.87
N THR A 631 22.85 -2.89 21.45
CA THR A 631 22.43 -2.93 20.04
C THR A 631 21.95 -1.55 19.58
N ALA A 632 21.10 -0.85 20.35
CA ALA A 632 20.63 0.50 20.04
C ALA A 632 21.77 1.54 20.02
N ALA A 633 22.67 1.52 21.00
CA ALA A 633 23.82 2.43 21.04
C ALA A 633 24.81 2.17 19.88
N ARG A 634 25.08 0.89 19.55
CA ARG A 634 25.95 0.52 18.43
C ARG A 634 25.34 0.87 17.08
N MET A 635 24.02 0.76 16.91
CA MET A 635 23.34 1.19 15.69
C MET A 635 23.40 2.69 15.45
N ARG A 636 23.18 3.49 16.48
CA ARG A 636 23.38 4.95 16.38
C ARG A 636 24.82 5.28 16.00
N ALA A 637 25.81 4.59 16.60
CA ALA A 637 27.22 4.80 16.29
C ALA A 637 27.60 4.39 14.86
N LEU A 638 26.94 3.38 14.30
CA LEU A 638 27.21 2.88 12.95
C LEU A 638 26.42 3.62 11.85
N GLY A 639 25.44 4.45 12.20
CA GLY A 639 24.53 5.06 11.23
C GLY A 639 23.76 4.04 10.38
N ARG A 640 23.69 2.78 10.84
CA ARG A 640 23.10 1.66 10.11
C ARG A 640 21.67 1.44 10.60
N THR A 641 20.70 1.59 9.70
CA THR A 641 19.28 1.27 9.93
C THR A 641 18.83 -0.02 9.25
N ALA A 642 19.71 -0.68 8.49
CA ALA A 642 19.38 -1.87 7.72
C ALA A 642 19.19 -3.11 8.61
N PRO A 643 18.18 -3.96 8.38
CA PRO A 643 17.89 -5.16 9.17
C PRO A 643 19.09 -6.12 9.30
N ALA A 644 19.88 -6.29 8.24
CA ALA A 644 21.06 -7.16 8.26
C ALA A 644 22.17 -6.65 9.20
N ALA A 645 22.34 -5.33 9.30
CA ALA A 645 23.29 -4.73 10.21
C ALA A 645 22.84 -4.81 11.68
N VAL A 646 21.52 -4.86 11.90
CA VAL A 646 20.91 -5.10 13.22
C VAL A 646 21.29 -6.48 13.73
N LEU A 647 21.09 -7.49 12.88
CA LEU A 647 21.40 -8.89 13.17
C LEU A 647 22.91 -9.15 13.30
N GLU A 648 23.75 -8.55 12.45
CA GLU A 648 25.22 -8.65 12.60
C GLU A 648 25.71 -8.06 13.92
N ALA A 649 25.27 -6.84 14.26
CA ALA A 649 25.66 -6.20 15.51
C ALA A 649 25.19 -7.02 16.73
N ALA A 650 24.00 -7.62 16.66
CA ALA A 650 23.50 -8.52 17.70
C ALA A 650 24.34 -9.81 17.81
N ARG A 651 24.70 -10.43 16.67
CA ARG A 651 25.53 -11.66 16.64
C ARG A 651 26.94 -11.44 17.17
N GLU A 652 27.57 -10.32 16.84
CA GLU A 652 28.89 -9.95 17.36
C GLU A 652 28.88 -9.69 18.87
N LEU A 653 27.81 -9.10 19.38
CA LEU A 653 27.68 -8.79 20.81
C LEU A 653 27.34 -10.01 21.66
N TYR A 654 26.78 -11.07 21.06
CA TYR A 654 26.26 -12.25 21.79
C TYR A 654 26.52 -13.58 21.05
N PRO A 655 27.80 -13.99 20.87
CA PRO A 655 28.16 -15.19 20.11
C PRO A 655 27.68 -16.52 20.74
N ASP A 656 27.49 -16.57 22.06
CA ASP A 656 27.13 -17.81 22.78
C ASP A 656 25.63 -18.14 22.73
N THR A 657 24.76 -17.19 22.41
CA THR A 657 23.29 -17.38 22.37
C THR A 657 22.77 -17.95 21.05
N THR A 658 23.46 -17.69 19.93
CA THR A 658 23.05 -18.15 18.59
C THR A 658 23.57 -19.54 18.26
N ALA A 659 24.66 -19.98 18.89
CA ALA A 659 25.23 -21.32 18.70
C ALA A 659 24.34 -22.46 19.23
N GLY A 660 23.47 -22.19 20.21
CA GLY A 660 22.60 -23.20 20.84
C GLY A 660 21.38 -23.62 20.01
N LEU A 661 20.90 -22.78 19.08
CA LEU A 661 19.68 -23.02 18.31
C LEU A 661 19.89 -23.85 17.03
N HIS A 662 21.13 -23.96 16.53
CA HIS A 662 21.41 -24.70 15.30
C HIS A 662 21.62 -26.21 15.48
N THR A 663 21.75 -26.71 16.71
CA THR A 663 22.08 -28.12 16.95
C THR A 663 20.87 -29.07 17.01
N GLY A 664 19.63 -28.58 16.88
CA GLY A 664 18.42 -29.40 16.95
C GLY A 664 17.80 -29.88 15.63
N ILE A 665 18.23 -29.37 14.46
CA ILE A 665 17.53 -29.62 13.18
C ILE A 665 18.20 -30.71 12.31
N ASN A 666 19.43 -31.14 12.63
CA ASN A 666 20.13 -32.19 11.89
C ASN A 666 20.44 -33.40 12.79
N GLY A 667 19.41 -34.16 13.17
CA GLY A 667 19.60 -35.31 14.06
C GLY A 667 18.40 -36.23 14.22
N GLY A 668 17.81 -36.70 13.13
CA GLY A 668 16.82 -37.78 13.15
C GLY A 668 16.68 -38.39 11.76
N ARG A 669 17.28 -39.56 11.55
CA ARG A 669 17.00 -40.45 10.41
C ARG A 669 15.63 -41.07 10.54
#